data_AF-A0A2G5L9E4-F1
#
_entry.id   AF-A0A2G5L9E4-F1
#
_cell.length_a   1.000
_cell.length_b   1.000
_cell.length_c   1.000
_cell.angle_alpha   90.00
_cell.angle_beta   90.00
_cell.angle_gamma   90.00
#
_symmetry.space_group_name_H-M   'P 1'
#
loop_
_entity.id
_entity.type
_entity.pdbx_description
1 polymer ?
#
loop_
_entity_poly.entity_id
_entity_poly.type
_entity_poly.pdbx_seq_one_letter_code
_entity_poly.pdbx_strand_id
1 'polypeptide(L)'
;MLTKRVLCFIVFTLSAITVVAQNCNDLVEWMNLIKQEYPETTSLRSMNRGKMQKLATNYFSKAYFEPYSGKAYEQLSQKALVKDFRKIQACFAKGNYRNDPHFNWVFQNIIYNNYLAYGNPNFIKQIATVDTKRDQLKNELDTASEKGISKSELLKLKKSLTSEYAILLDSELKQANEKIDAAIAIKVDTQLDEVISSIDKLNNEKKSLTKLTLLKQQGQQLLPEASQGKQVEFQSRLEMKASILLKNAVDSDLSSVDQNSDISQINQKILDFKNDYNAFSGNNEVKKGEEKLLSRKERLIETQLKTIEDRIAQADSNNFQRLENEYLGYLPIQSIQYQKLNGLLVSRKKELVEKQRLAKQQEKLTKSQDRITYLNTNGKDEGTMQFRTLGLNNAAFFDYIYRGHFENIELDVNSSHFLMILSGYLNTFGSLCPEQLPEDKVEIMTQECSRENVTTNGWGVEVDRYCIAWRTVGTGIYADPKLYAAKMRLVAKQDQNALRTVIDMYTNPNAMGNSVDQIHKAKALQTDMANFFTLNGCDSKSVEQFATNLLAYANQKPPARLKGMSVYEKIKILGGPAGDQNYSKLLNDILGNQSKTWAMNRYVPNSISNVREFKSSDKTQTVSLTANYNFSGLLGKQTGAVTVKFKDGLPDCIYFSDFPENCKKPNGALVAKYGLGQYGK
;
A
#
# COMPACT_ATOMS: atom_id res chain seq x y z
N MET A 1 -9.17 -9.37 59.19
CA MET A 1 -8.01 -10.30 59.25
C MET A 1 -6.74 -9.46 59.34
N LEU A 2 -6.05 -9.58 60.47
CA LEU A 2 -4.80 -8.89 60.77
C LEU A 2 -3.71 -9.35 59.78
N THR A 3 -3.05 -8.40 59.12
CA THR A 3 -1.70 -8.63 58.61
C THR A 3 -0.82 -7.46 59.06
N LYS A 4 -0.15 -7.70 60.19
CA LYS A 4 1.01 -6.92 60.65
C LYS A 4 2.06 -6.99 59.54
N ARG A 5 2.26 -5.90 58.81
CA ARG A 5 3.46 -5.72 57.99
C ARG A 5 4.63 -5.48 58.94
N VAL A 6 5.54 -6.44 58.95
CA VAL A 6 6.83 -6.41 59.64
C VAL A 6 7.60 -5.22 59.08
N LEU A 7 7.61 -4.11 59.82
CA LEU A 7 8.63 -3.09 59.69
C LEU A 7 9.93 -3.76 60.14
N CYS A 8 10.80 -4.14 59.20
CA CYS A 8 12.20 -4.42 59.51
C CYS A 8 12.86 -3.10 59.88
N PHE A 9 12.59 -2.63 61.10
CA PHE A 9 13.42 -1.69 61.81
C PHE A 9 14.77 -2.38 62.04
N ILE A 10 15.69 -2.26 61.08
CA ILE A 10 17.12 -2.37 61.39
C ILE A 10 17.46 -1.05 62.10
N VAL A 11 17.08 -0.99 63.37
CA VAL A 11 17.67 -0.05 64.31
C VAL A 11 19.09 -0.54 64.54
N PHE A 12 20.06 0.03 63.83
CA PHE A 12 21.42 0.06 64.34
C PHE A 12 21.44 1.07 65.49
N THR A 13 21.02 0.62 66.66
CA THR A 13 21.48 1.19 67.92
C THR A 13 23.00 1.03 67.91
N LEU A 14 23.72 2.15 67.80
CA LEU A 14 25.11 2.28 68.22
C LEU A 14 25.15 2.06 69.75
N SER A 15 25.02 0.82 70.18
CA SER A 15 25.43 0.40 71.52
C SER A 15 26.93 0.59 71.60
N ALA A 16 27.36 1.38 72.58
CA ALA A 16 28.75 1.55 72.96
C ALA A 16 29.36 0.18 73.31
N ILE A 17 30.04 -0.43 72.34
CA ILE A 17 30.85 -1.62 72.54
C ILE A 17 32.26 -1.14 72.84
N THR A 18 32.84 -1.67 73.91
CA THR A 18 34.22 -1.47 74.34
C THR A 18 35.21 -1.65 73.18
N VAL A 19 36.04 -0.63 72.98
CA VAL A 19 37.04 -0.45 71.92
C VAL A 19 37.89 -1.71 71.68
N VAL A 20 37.53 -2.49 70.66
CA VAL A 20 38.47 -3.38 69.98
C VAL A 20 38.73 -2.75 68.62
N ALA A 21 39.77 -1.91 68.60
CA ALA A 21 40.49 -1.50 67.41
C ALA A 21 40.49 -2.54 66.28
N GLN A 22 40.44 -2.08 65.03
CA GLN A 22 40.25 -2.88 63.81
C GLN A 22 40.69 -4.34 63.97
N ASN A 23 39.71 -5.21 64.18
CA ASN A 23 39.94 -6.62 64.36
C ASN A 23 39.99 -7.30 62.97
N CYS A 24 40.47 -8.55 62.90
CA CYS A 24 40.61 -9.21 61.61
C CYS A 24 39.27 -9.44 60.87
N ASN A 25 38.13 -9.46 61.58
CA ASN A 25 36.81 -9.59 60.97
C ASN A 25 36.40 -8.29 60.29
N ASP A 26 36.61 -7.13 60.90
CA ASP A 26 36.25 -5.82 60.33
C ASP A 26 37.00 -5.57 59.00
N LEU A 27 38.27 -5.98 58.94
CA LEU A 27 39.07 -5.94 57.71
C LEU A 27 38.42 -6.77 56.59
N VAL A 28 37.97 -7.98 56.91
CA VAL A 28 37.36 -8.92 55.95
C VAL A 28 35.97 -8.45 55.54
N GLU A 29 35.17 -7.95 56.48
CA GLU A 29 33.87 -7.35 56.21
C GLU A 29 34.00 -6.18 55.24
N TRP A 30 34.98 -5.31 55.43
CA TRP A 30 35.23 -4.20 54.51
C TRP A 30 35.73 -4.67 53.13
N MET A 31 36.62 -5.66 53.08
CA MET A 31 37.02 -6.25 51.79
C MET A 31 35.85 -6.91 51.06
N ASN A 32 34.93 -7.55 51.79
CA ASN A 32 33.69 -8.09 51.24
C ASN A 32 32.73 -7.00 50.79
N LEU A 33 32.63 -5.88 51.52
CA LEU A 33 31.86 -4.72 51.11
C LEU A 33 32.33 -4.21 49.75
N ILE A 34 33.64 -4.06 49.51
CA ILE A 34 34.15 -3.68 48.18
C ILE A 34 33.70 -4.64 47.08
N LYS A 35 33.70 -5.95 47.37
CA LYS A 35 33.23 -6.96 46.43
C LYS A 35 31.76 -6.76 46.04
N GLN A 36 30.96 -6.26 46.97
CA GLN A 36 29.54 -5.94 46.75
C GLN A 36 29.36 -4.59 46.04
N GLU A 37 30.14 -3.56 46.40
CA GLU A 37 30.13 -2.24 45.75
C GLU A 37 30.54 -2.31 44.28
N TYR A 38 31.59 -3.09 43.99
CA TYR A 38 32.26 -3.12 42.71
C TYR A 38 32.58 -4.57 42.31
N PRO A 39 31.58 -5.35 41.87
CA PRO A 39 31.79 -6.76 41.51
C PRO A 39 32.80 -6.92 40.37
N GLU A 40 33.06 -5.87 39.58
CA GLU A 40 34.11 -5.84 38.55
C GLU A 40 35.54 -6.02 39.10
N THR A 41 35.76 -5.83 40.41
CA THR A 41 37.07 -6.06 41.07
C THR A 41 37.51 -7.52 41.00
N THR A 42 36.59 -8.44 40.69
CA THR A 42 36.88 -9.87 40.51
C THR A 42 37.75 -10.15 39.28
N SER A 43 37.76 -9.25 38.29
CA SER A 43 38.74 -9.27 37.20
C SER A 43 39.86 -8.28 37.52
N LEU A 44 41.03 -8.80 37.91
CA LEU A 44 42.18 -8.06 38.45
C LEU A 44 42.86 -7.07 37.49
N ARG A 45 42.17 -6.59 36.44
CA ARG A 45 42.75 -5.75 35.39
C ARG A 45 41.90 -4.49 35.22
N SER A 46 42.44 -3.39 35.76
CA SER A 46 42.07 -1.99 35.51
C SER A 46 40.80 -1.43 36.18
N MET A 47 40.84 -1.22 37.51
CA MET A 47 39.99 -0.21 38.14
C MET A 47 40.59 1.19 37.92
N ASN A 48 39.75 2.18 37.60
CA ASN A 48 40.20 3.56 37.44
C ASN A 48 40.84 4.08 38.75
N ARG A 49 41.94 4.84 38.65
CA ARG A 49 42.66 5.42 39.78
C ARG A 49 41.77 6.22 40.73
N GLY A 50 40.79 6.97 40.20
CA GLY A 50 39.80 7.70 40.99
C GLY A 50 38.91 6.79 41.84
N LYS A 51 38.45 5.65 41.30
CA LYS A 51 37.68 4.65 42.07
C LYS A 51 38.55 4.00 43.16
N MET A 52 39.79 3.64 42.84
CA MET A 52 40.73 3.09 43.84
C MET A 52 41.00 4.09 44.98
N GLN A 53 41.17 5.37 44.62
CA GLN A 53 41.37 6.43 45.60
C GLN A 53 40.12 6.66 46.45
N LYS A 54 38.92 6.69 45.84
CA LYS A 54 37.63 6.74 46.55
C LYS A 54 37.48 5.61 47.55
N LEU A 55 37.80 4.37 47.15
CA LEU A 55 37.78 3.21 48.04
C LEU A 55 38.78 3.37 49.20
N ALA A 56 40.00 3.82 48.91
CA ALA A 56 41.02 4.02 49.94
C ALA A 56 40.63 5.10 50.94
N THR A 57 40.13 6.26 50.48
CA THR A 57 39.72 7.35 51.37
C THR A 57 38.51 6.97 52.21
N ASN A 58 37.58 6.17 51.67
CA ASN A 58 36.46 5.64 52.44
C ASN A 58 36.91 4.58 53.45
N TYR A 59 37.85 3.69 53.11
CA TYR A 59 38.41 2.73 54.06
C TYR A 59 38.92 3.40 55.32
N PHE A 60 39.84 4.36 55.17
CA PHE A 60 40.52 5.02 56.29
C PHE A 60 39.68 6.08 57.00
N SER A 61 38.42 6.26 56.57
CA SER A 61 37.46 7.15 57.23
C SER A 61 36.96 6.54 58.55
N LYS A 62 36.39 7.36 59.44
CA LYS A 62 35.92 6.93 60.76
C LYS A 62 34.83 5.84 60.70
N ALA A 63 34.15 5.72 59.56
CA ALA A 63 33.10 4.73 59.37
C ALA A 63 33.62 3.28 59.24
N TYR A 64 34.84 3.09 58.71
CA TYR A 64 35.36 1.77 58.35
C TYR A 64 36.76 1.47 58.92
N PHE A 65 37.43 2.47 59.47
CA PHE A 65 38.74 2.32 60.10
C PHE A 65 38.72 2.84 61.54
N GLU A 66 38.82 1.91 62.50
CA GLU A 66 38.97 2.23 63.92
C GLU A 66 40.41 1.96 64.39
N PRO A 67 41.21 3.02 64.65
CA PRO A 67 42.61 2.87 65.03
C PRO A 67 42.78 2.30 66.43
N TYR A 68 43.93 1.68 66.71
CA TYR A 68 44.17 1.08 68.05
C TYR A 68 44.26 2.09 69.18
N SER A 69 44.49 3.36 68.84
CA SER A 69 44.51 4.44 69.80
C SER A 69 43.15 5.12 70.03
N GLY A 70 42.10 4.72 69.29
CA GLY A 70 40.77 5.36 69.33
C GLY A 70 40.73 6.79 68.78
N LYS A 71 41.83 7.29 68.20
CA LYS A 71 41.91 8.61 67.56
C LYS A 71 41.58 8.51 66.07
N ALA A 72 41.10 9.58 65.45
CA ALA A 72 40.87 9.61 64.00
C ALA A 72 42.19 9.44 63.20
N TYR A 73 42.12 8.93 61.97
CA TYR A 73 43.31 8.65 61.14
C TYR A 73 44.28 9.85 61.06
N GLU A 74 43.74 11.05 60.87
CA GLU A 74 44.46 12.33 60.81
C GLU A 74 45.18 12.73 62.11
N GLN A 75 44.75 12.19 63.26
CA GLN A 75 45.27 12.48 64.59
C GLN A 75 46.30 11.43 65.06
N LEU A 76 46.54 10.40 64.26
CA LEU A 76 47.51 9.35 64.59
C LEU A 76 48.92 9.86 64.34
N SER A 77 49.86 9.47 65.21
CA SER A 77 51.30 9.64 64.95
C SER A 77 51.79 8.56 63.99
N GLN A 78 52.91 8.82 63.30
CA GLN A 78 53.54 7.84 62.41
C GLN A 78 53.80 6.50 63.12
N LYS A 79 54.22 6.56 64.38
CA LYS A 79 54.47 5.38 65.21
C LYS A 79 53.19 4.60 65.50
N ALA A 80 52.07 5.28 65.75
CA ALA A 80 50.78 4.66 66.00
C ALA A 80 50.26 3.96 64.73
N LEU A 81 50.36 4.61 63.58
CA LEU A 81 49.98 4.00 62.31
C LEU A 81 50.80 2.77 61.98
N VAL A 82 52.14 2.84 62.12
CA VAL A 82 53.02 1.69 61.81
C VAL A 82 52.64 0.50 62.68
N LYS A 83 52.24 0.74 63.93
CA LYS A 83 51.72 -0.29 64.82
C LYS A 83 50.39 -0.86 64.32
N ASP A 84 49.46 0.00 63.89
CA ASP A 84 48.15 -0.43 63.40
C ASP A 84 48.27 -1.24 62.10
N PHE A 85 49.10 -0.80 61.15
CA PHE A 85 49.31 -1.53 59.91
C PHE A 85 50.00 -2.87 60.07
N ARG A 86 50.97 -3.00 60.99
CA ARG A 86 51.55 -4.31 61.30
C ARG A 86 50.49 -5.29 61.78
N LYS A 87 49.46 -4.82 62.50
CA LYS A 87 48.33 -5.66 62.90
C LYS A 87 47.43 -6.02 61.72
N ILE A 88 47.13 -5.08 60.83
CA ILE A 88 46.37 -5.36 59.60
C ILE A 88 47.12 -6.38 58.73
N GLN A 89 48.43 -6.23 58.56
CA GLN A 89 49.30 -7.20 57.87
C GLN A 89 49.27 -8.57 58.53
N ALA A 90 49.34 -8.62 59.87
CA ALA A 90 49.26 -9.87 60.62
C ALA A 90 47.89 -10.54 60.46
N CYS A 91 46.79 -9.78 60.48
CA CYS A 91 45.44 -10.27 60.18
C CYS A 91 45.35 -10.82 58.75
N PHE A 92 45.88 -10.08 57.78
CA PHE A 92 45.88 -10.46 56.37
C PHE A 92 46.63 -11.78 56.14
N ALA A 93 47.80 -11.94 56.77
CA ALA A 93 48.60 -13.15 56.70
C ALA A 93 47.96 -14.33 57.45
N LYS A 94 47.47 -14.12 58.67
CA LYS A 94 46.86 -15.16 59.52
C LYS A 94 45.60 -15.76 58.91
N GLY A 95 44.80 -14.96 58.21
CA GLY A 95 43.59 -15.42 57.52
C GLY A 95 43.84 -16.11 56.17
N ASN A 96 45.10 -16.27 55.75
CA ASN A 96 45.47 -16.82 54.43
C ASN A 96 44.86 -16.06 53.23
N TYR A 97 44.49 -14.79 53.41
CA TYR A 97 43.81 -13.99 52.39
C TYR A 97 44.69 -13.63 51.19
N ARG A 98 46.01 -13.87 51.28
CA ARG A 98 46.95 -13.73 50.16
C ARG A 98 46.60 -14.63 48.96
N ASN A 99 45.97 -15.78 49.22
CA ASN A 99 45.60 -16.74 48.18
C ASN A 99 44.23 -16.45 47.56
N ASP A 100 43.42 -15.59 48.17
CA ASP A 100 42.18 -15.10 47.56
C ASP A 100 42.53 -13.93 46.61
N PRO A 101 42.27 -14.05 45.29
CA PRO A 101 42.63 -13.01 44.33
C PRO A 101 42.02 -11.64 44.65
N HIS A 102 40.77 -11.60 45.14
CA HIS A 102 40.07 -10.37 45.48
C HIS A 102 40.66 -9.74 46.75
N PHE A 103 40.79 -10.51 47.84
CA PHE A 103 41.33 -9.97 49.09
C PHE A 103 42.78 -9.51 48.93
N ASN A 104 43.60 -10.27 48.19
CA ASN A 104 44.96 -9.86 47.90
C ASN A 104 44.99 -8.57 47.08
N TRP A 105 44.13 -8.41 46.08
CA TRP A 105 44.08 -7.18 45.30
C TRP A 105 43.65 -5.97 46.11
N VAL A 106 42.58 -6.09 46.91
CA VAL A 106 42.11 -5.01 47.78
C VAL A 106 43.21 -4.62 48.77
N PHE A 107 43.84 -5.62 49.39
CA PHE A 107 44.92 -5.39 50.33
C PHE A 107 46.09 -4.67 49.68
N GLN A 108 46.57 -5.12 48.52
CA GLN A 108 47.72 -4.49 47.86
C GLN A 108 47.39 -3.09 47.34
N ASN A 109 46.28 -2.94 46.61
CA ASN A 109 46.00 -1.75 45.83
C ASN A 109 45.29 -0.65 46.61
N ILE A 110 44.48 -1.01 47.60
CA ILE A 110 43.66 -0.06 48.35
C ILE A 110 44.27 0.18 49.74
N ILE A 111 44.68 -0.86 50.44
CA ILE A 111 45.19 -0.75 51.82
C ILE A 111 46.69 -0.46 51.84
N TYR A 112 47.53 -1.38 51.34
CA TYR A 112 48.99 -1.31 51.41
C TYR A 112 49.54 -0.05 50.73
N ASN A 113 49.15 0.20 49.47
CA ASN A 113 49.64 1.33 48.69
C ASN A 113 49.26 2.70 49.28
N ASN A 114 48.09 2.82 49.91
CA ASN A 114 47.61 4.08 50.47
C ASN A 114 47.97 4.24 51.95
N TYR A 115 48.27 3.15 52.65
CA TYR A 115 48.76 3.20 54.02
C TYR A 115 50.13 3.90 54.12
N LEU A 116 51.01 3.71 53.12
CA LEU A 116 52.29 4.43 53.01
C LEU A 116 52.12 5.93 52.70
N ALA A 117 50.92 6.37 52.33
CA ALA A 117 50.60 7.76 52.05
C ALA A 117 50.29 8.58 53.33
N TYR A 118 50.54 8.07 54.54
CA TYR A 118 50.36 8.83 55.78
C TYR A 118 51.14 10.17 55.81
N GLY A 119 52.28 10.25 55.15
CA GLY A 119 53.03 11.51 55.03
C GLY A 119 52.44 12.49 54.00
N ASN A 120 51.38 12.12 53.27
CA ASN A 120 50.78 12.93 52.22
C ASN A 120 49.60 13.75 52.76
N PRO A 121 49.75 15.09 52.95
CA PRO A 121 48.69 15.94 53.48
C PRO A 121 47.42 15.92 52.63
N ASN A 122 47.54 15.66 51.31
CA ASN A 122 46.38 15.61 50.43
C ASN A 122 45.50 14.39 50.69
N PHE A 123 46.09 13.23 51.01
CA PHE A 123 45.32 12.01 51.29
C PHE A 123 44.59 12.13 52.64
N ILE A 124 45.27 12.66 53.67
CA ILE A 124 44.64 12.95 54.98
C ILE A 124 43.47 13.92 54.81
N LYS A 125 43.66 15.01 54.05
CA LYS A 125 42.59 15.98 53.77
C LYS A 125 41.39 15.34 53.06
N GLN A 126 41.62 14.38 52.17
CA GLN A 126 40.54 13.65 51.50
C GLN A 126 39.75 12.75 52.47
N ILE A 127 40.43 12.06 53.38
CA ILE A 127 39.76 11.26 54.43
C ILE A 127 38.88 12.16 55.31
N ALA A 128 39.42 13.29 55.79
CA ALA A 128 38.65 14.26 56.58
C ALA A 128 37.43 14.82 55.80
N THR A 129 37.59 15.01 54.49
CA THR A 129 36.50 15.45 53.60
C THR A 129 35.41 14.39 53.49
N VAL A 130 35.78 13.10 53.37
CA VAL A 130 34.82 11.98 53.37
C VAL A 130 34.02 11.95 54.66
N ASP A 131 34.67 12.02 55.82
CA ASP A 131 33.99 12.04 57.13
C ASP A 131 33.03 13.22 57.24
N THR A 132 33.50 14.43 56.89
CA THR A 132 32.67 15.64 56.90
C THR A 132 31.46 15.51 55.99
N LYS A 133 31.64 14.96 54.78
CA LYS A 133 30.54 14.77 53.82
C LYS A 133 29.56 13.69 54.26
N ARG A 134 30.03 12.64 54.93
CA ARG A 134 29.18 11.60 55.50
C ARG A 134 28.31 12.15 56.64
N ASP A 135 28.91 12.93 57.53
CA ASP A 135 28.18 13.58 58.64
C ASP A 135 27.17 14.61 58.12
N GLN A 136 27.54 15.41 57.11
CA GLN A 136 26.63 16.34 56.43
C GLN A 136 25.45 15.61 55.80
N LEU A 137 25.71 14.57 55.01
CA LEU A 137 24.65 13.79 54.37
C LEU A 137 23.72 13.14 55.40
N LYS A 138 24.29 12.62 56.50
CA LYS A 138 23.48 12.04 57.59
C LYS A 138 22.53 13.08 58.19
N ASN A 139 23.04 14.26 58.52
CA ASN A 139 22.22 15.35 59.07
C ASN A 139 21.13 15.79 58.07
N GLU A 140 21.48 15.94 56.79
CA GLU A 140 20.51 16.31 55.75
C GLU A 140 19.44 15.23 55.54
N LEU A 141 19.78 13.94 55.66
CA LEU A 141 18.82 12.83 55.59
C LEU A 141 17.91 12.75 56.83
N ASP A 142 18.45 13.06 58.00
CA ASP A 142 17.67 13.13 59.24
C ASP A 142 16.66 14.28 59.15
N THR A 143 17.07 15.45 58.66
CA THR A 143 16.14 16.56 58.38
C THR A 143 15.15 16.22 57.25
N ALA A 144 15.60 15.51 56.20
CA ALA A 144 14.73 15.07 55.09
C ALA A 144 13.59 14.13 55.55
N SER A 145 13.78 13.47 56.69
CA SER A 145 12.77 12.63 57.32
C SER A 145 11.73 13.43 58.12
N GLU A 146 11.95 14.72 58.34
CA GLU A 146 10.99 15.61 59.02
C GLU A 146 9.87 16.06 58.07
N LYS A 147 8.67 16.23 58.64
CA LYS A 147 7.47 16.58 57.85
C LYS A 147 7.58 17.94 57.13
N GLY A 148 8.45 18.85 57.59
CA GLY A 148 8.53 20.24 57.13
C GLY A 148 9.28 20.51 55.82
N ILE A 149 10.11 19.59 55.34
CA ILE A 149 10.92 19.84 54.13
C ILE A 149 10.07 19.87 52.85
N SER A 150 10.39 20.72 51.87
CA SER A 150 9.67 20.77 50.59
C SER A 150 10.12 19.70 49.60
N LYS A 151 9.26 19.34 48.62
CA LYS A 151 9.62 18.43 47.52
C LYS A 151 10.81 18.97 46.71
N SER A 152 10.87 20.27 46.46
CA SER A 152 11.98 20.89 45.73
C SER A 152 13.31 20.77 46.46
N GLU A 153 13.30 20.87 47.80
CA GLU A 153 14.50 20.65 48.62
C GLU A 153 14.97 19.19 48.56
N LEU A 154 14.05 18.21 48.62
CA LEU A 154 14.38 16.79 48.45
C LEU A 154 14.98 16.49 47.09
N LEU A 155 14.44 17.07 46.01
CA LEU A 155 15.00 16.92 44.66
C LEU A 155 16.38 17.57 44.53
N LYS A 156 16.60 18.69 45.23
CA LYS A 156 17.92 19.33 45.29
C LYS A 156 18.93 18.44 46.03
N LEU A 157 18.53 17.84 47.14
CA LEU A 157 19.33 16.87 47.89
C LEU A 157 19.63 15.62 47.05
N LYS A 158 18.64 15.10 46.32
CA LYS A 158 18.83 13.98 45.38
C LYS A 158 19.89 14.31 44.32
N LYS A 159 19.89 15.54 43.80
CA LYS A 159 20.90 16.02 42.84
C LYS A 159 22.28 16.21 43.47
N SER A 160 22.36 16.61 44.75
CA SER A 160 23.65 16.77 45.43
C SER A 160 24.33 15.42 45.69
N LEU A 161 23.58 14.30 45.76
CA LEU A 161 24.16 12.95 45.88
C LEU A 161 25.19 12.62 44.77
N THR A 162 24.89 12.99 43.53
CA THR A 162 25.74 12.67 42.37
C THR A 162 26.88 13.67 42.14
N SER A 163 26.90 14.77 42.87
CA SER A 163 27.87 15.86 42.68
C SER A 163 28.65 16.14 43.96
N GLU A 164 27.97 16.69 44.97
CA GLU A 164 28.58 17.08 46.25
C GLU A 164 29.01 15.89 47.11
N TYR A 165 28.20 14.82 47.11
CA TYR A 165 28.46 13.62 47.91
C TYR A 165 29.12 12.48 47.13
N ALA A 166 29.52 12.72 45.87
CA ALA A 166 30.09 11.69 44.99
C ALA A 166 31.35 10.99 45.53
N ILE A 167 32.00 11.57 46.56
CA ILE A 167 33.14 11.00 47.27
C ILE A 167 32.78 9.83 48.20
N LEU A 168 31.52 9.69 48.62
CA LEU A 168 31.01 8.59 49.46
C LEU A 168 30.74 7.32 48.64
N LEU A 169 30.67 6.15 49.28
CA LEU A 169 30.47 4.88 48.56
C LEU A 169 29.15 4.85 47.77
N ASP A 170 29.12 4.11 46.67
CA ASP A 170 27.96 4.09 45.78
C ASP A 170 26.73 3.44 46.47
N SER A 171 26.93 2.44 47.35
CA SER A 171 25.84 1.93 48.18
C SER A 171 25.31 2.93 49.20
N GLU A 172 26.17 3.77 49.80
CA GLU A 172 25.74 4.82 50.74
C GLU A 172 24.87 5.83 50.01
N LEU A 173 25.29 6.25 48.82
CA LEU A 173 24.52 7.15 47.96
C LEU A 173 23.21 6.51 47.48
N LYS A 174 23.22 5.20 47.18
CA LYS A 174 22.00 4.46 46.81
C LYS A 174 21.01 4.40 47.97
N GLN A 175 21.47 4.08 49.18
CA GLN A 175 20.62 4.05 50.39
C GLN A 175 20.08 5.46 50.71
N ALA A 176 20.91 6.49 50.58
CA ALA A 176 20.48 7.88 50.73
C ALA A 176 19.40 8.24 49.70
N ASN A 177 19.60 7.84 48.44
CA ASN A 177 18.64 8.05 47.36
C ASN A 177 17.31 7.33 47.66
N GLU A 178 17.34 6.08 48.13
CA GLU A 178 16.14 5.33 48.51
C GLU A 178 15.38 6.01 49.67
N LYS A 179 16.09 6.56 50.67
CA LYS A 179 15.47 7.34 51.75
C LYS A 179 14.83 8.63 51.24
N ILE A 180 15.50 9.35 50.34
CA ILE A 180 14.94 10.57 49.72
C ILE A 180 13.71 10.23 48.88
N ASP A 181 13.76 9.15 48.09
CA ASP A 181 12.63 8.69 47.29
C ASP A 181 11.44 8.29 48.17
N ALA A 182 11.67 7.64 49.31
CA ALA A 182 10.63 7.35 50.29
C ALA A 182 10.02 8.64 50.88
N ALA A 183 10.84 9.65 51.20
CA ALA A 183 10.36 10.94 51.70
C ALA A 183 9.55 11.72 50.64
N ILE A 184 9.98 11.69 49.37
CA ILE A 184 9.23 12.26 48.24
C ILE A 184 7.89 11.54 48.10
N ALA A 185 7.89 10.20 48.12
CA ALA A 185 6.68 9.39 48.00
C ALA A 185 5.65 9.73 49.08
N ILE A 186 6.05 9.93 50.35
CA ILE A 186 5.12 10.34 51.42
C ILE A 186 4.41 11.67 51.10
N LYS A 187 5.13 12.64 50.53
CA LYS A 187 4.56 13.95 50.17
C LYS A 187 3.62 13.85 48.98
N VAL A 188 4.04 13.10 47.96
CA VAL A 188 3.22 12.85 46.77
C VAL A 188 1.97 12.04 47.13
N ASP A 189 2.10 11.08 48.05
CA ASP A 189 0.97 10.31 48.57
C ASP A 189 -0.06 11.22 49.27
N THR A 190 0.40 12.21 50.03
CA THR A 190 -0.48 13.21 50.66
C THR A 190 -1.22 14.05 49.62
N GLN A 191 -0.55 14.48 48.55
CA GLN A 191 -1.19 15.18 47.44
C GLN A 191 -2.20 14.28 46.70
N LEU A 192 -1.87 12.99 46.52
CA LEU A 192 -2.81 12.03 45.95
C LEU A 192 -4.03 11.80 46.86
N ASP A 193 -3.88 11.82 48.18
CA ASP A 193 -5.01 11.73 49.12
C ASP A 193 -5.99 12.91 48.97
N GLU A 194 -5.50 14.12 48.69
CA GLU A 194 -6.34 15.27 48.38
C GLU A 194 -7.12 15.08 47.07
N VAL A 195 -6.47 14.53 46.04
CA VAL A 195 -7.10 14.19 44.76
C VAL A 195 -8.15 13.08 44.96
N ILE A 196 -7.83 12.02 45.70
CA ILE A 196 -8.76 10.92 46.04
C ILE A 196 -9.97 11.47 46.80
N SER A 197 -9.76 12.32 47.81
CA SER A 197 -10.85 12.98 48.55
C SER A 197 -11.75 13.79 47.62
N SER A 198 -11.16 14.48 46.63
CA SER A 198 -11.90 15.24 45.62
C SER A 198 -12.70 14.33 44.68
N ILE A 199 -12.15 13.17 44.30
CA ILE A 199 -12.84 12.13 43.51
C ILE A 199 -14.04 11.60 44.30
N ASP A 200 -13.87 11.25 45.58
CA ASP A 200 -14.91 10.68 46.43
C ASP A 200 -16.08 11.67 46.62
N LYS A 201 -15.80 12.97 46.71
CA LYS A 201 -16.78 14.06 46.87
C LYS A 201 -17.57 14.40 45.61
N LEU A 202 -17.20 13.90 44.43
CA LEU A 202 -17.97 14.15 43.22
C LEU A 202 -19.40 13.62 43.38
N ASN A 203 -20.41 14.42 43.03
CA ASN A 203 -21.79 13.94 42.99
C ASN A 203 -21.97 12.93 41.82
N ASN A 204 -22.97 12.06 41.89
CA ASN A 204 -23.15 10.99 40.91
C ASN A 204 -23.87 11.43 39.61
N GLU A 205 -23.67 12.68 39.18
CA GLU A 205 -24.31 13.28 38.00
C GLU A 205 -23.38 13.29 36.77
N LYS A 206 -23.94 13.29 35.55
CA LYS A 206 -23.17 13.31 34.29
C LYS A 206 -22.13 14.44 34.21
N LYS A 207 -22.47 15.65 34.71
CA LYS A 207 -21.56 16.81 34.74
C LYS A 207 -20.26 16.59 35.53
N SER A 208 -20.23 15.60 36.42
CA SER A 208 -19.04 15.24 37.19
C SER A 208 -18.00 14.44 36.39
N LEU A 209 -18.34 13.91 35.20
CA LEU A 209 -17.38 13.22 34.34
C LEU A 209 -16.25 14.14 33.85
N THR A 210 -16.55 15.40 33.55
CA THR A 210 -15.52 16.40 33.18
C THR A 210 -14.56 16.66 34.34
N LYS A 211 -15.10 16.81 35.56
CA LYS A 211 -14.29 17.00 36.77
C LYS A 211 -13.44 15.75 37.08
N LEU A 212 -14.01 14.56 36.94
CA LEU A 212 -13.30 13.30 37.10
C LEU A 212 -12.12 13.19 36.12
N THR A 213 -12.30 13.64 34.87
CA THR A 213 -11.24 13.65 33.85
C THR A 213 -10.08 14.57 34.25
N LEU A 214 -10.38 15.76 34.79
CA LEU A 214 -9.36 16.68 35.31
C LEU A 214 -8.62 16.09 36.51
N LEU A 215 -9.34 15.50 37.47
CA LEU A 215 -8.75 14.86 38.64
C LEU A 215 -7.89 13.65 38.26
N LYS A 216 -8.30 12.88 37.25
CA LYS A 216 -7.49 11.80 36.65
C LYS A 216 -6.17 12.34 36.13
N GLN A 217 -6.19 13.43 35.35
CA GLN A 217 -4.98 14.04 34.81
C GLN A 217 -4.05 14.54 35.92
N GLN A 218 -4.61 15.20 36.94
CA GLN A 218 -3.84 15.66 38.10
C GLN A 218 -3.18 14.49 38.84
N GLY A 219 -3.92 13.42 39.15
CA GLY A 219 -3.36 12.25 39.82
C GLY A 219 -2.32 11.52 38.98
N GLN A 220 -2.52 11.41 37.66
CA GLN A 220 -1.55 10.79 36.75
C GLN A 220 -0.19 11.50 36.73
N GLN A 221 -0.14 12.81 36.94
CA GLN A 221 1.13 13.56 37.05
C GLN A 221 1.89 13.23 38.35
N LEU A 222 1.20 12.77 39.38
CA LEU A 222 1.77 12.43 40.68
C LEU A 222 2.22 10.96 40.77
N LEU A 223 1.58 10.05 40.02
CA LEU A 223 1.81 8.60 40.12
C LEU A 223 3.28 8.15 40.03
N PRO A 224 4.15 8.67 39.14
CA PRO A 224 5.52 8.16 39.00
C PRO A 224 6.38 8.28 40.27
N GLU A 225 6.03 9.21 41.16
CA GLU A 225 6.76 9.50 42.39
C GLU A 225 6.01 9.02 43.64
N ALA A 226 4.79 8.50 43.50
CA ALA A 226 3.96 8.00 44.58
C ALA A 226 4.39 6.59 45.02
N SER A 227 4.04 6.20 46.24
CA SER A 227 4.24 4.82 46.69
C SER A 227 3.38 3.85 45.89
N GLN A 228 3.87 2.62 45.65
CA GLN A 228 3.13 1.61 44.90
C GLN A 228 1.73 1.33 45.52
N GLY A 229 1.62 1.35 46.84
CA GLY A 229 0.35 1.19 47.54
C GLY A 229 -0.64 2.30 47.18
N LYS A 230 -0.17 3.55 47.14
CA LYS A 230 -1.00 4.70 46.81
C LYS A 230 -1.38 4.76 45.32
N GLN A 231 -0.49 4.34 44.43
CA GLN A 231 -0.79 4.21 43.00
C GLN A 231 -1.98 3.26 42.77
N VAL A 232 -1.97 2.10 43.42
CA VAL A 232 -3.05 1.11 43.34
C VAL A 232 -4.35 1.66 43.96
N GLU A 233 -4.26 2.33 45.12
CA GLU A 233 -5.42 2.94 45.76
C GLU A 233 -6.07 4.02 44.88
N PHE A 234 -5.28 4.94 44.33
CA PHE A 234 -5.75 5.98 43.43
C PHE A 234 -6.48 5.40 42.21
N GLN A 235 -5.85 4.42 41.55
CA GLN A 235 -6.43 3.79 40.36
C GLN A 235 -7.75 3.08 40.69
N SER A 236 -7.80 2.34 41.80
CA SER A 236 -9.01 1.64 42.24
C SER A 236 -10.15 2.60 42.57
N ARG A 237 -9.87 3.70 43.28
CA ARG A 237 -10.86 4.74 43.61
C ARG A 237 -11.37 5.45 42.37
N LEU A 238 -10.47 5.79 41.45
CA LEU A 238 -10.80 6.42 40.18
C LEU A 238 -11.73 5.52 39.35
N GLU A 239 -11.39 4.24 39.18
CA GLU A 239 -12.18 3.27 38.42
C GLU A 239 -13.55 3.03 39.04
N MET A 240 -13.62 2.85 40.36
CA MET A 240 -14.88 2.69 41.08
C MET A 240 -15.79 3.90 40.88
N LYS A 241 -15.26 5.11 41.05
CA LYS A 241 -16.04 6.35 40.88
C LYS A 241 -16.46 6.56 39.43
N ALA A 242 -15.56 6.29 38.47
CA ALA A 242 -15.87 6.33 37.04
C ALA A 242 -17.03 5.38 36.71
N SER A 243 -16.99 4.13 37.20
CA SER A 243 -18.03 3.14 36.95
C SER A 243 -19.40 3.59 37.48
N ILE A 244 -19.46 4.18 38.67
CA ILE A 244 -20.71 4.69 39.26
C ILE A 244 -21.26 5.86 38.44
N LEU A 245 -20.40 6.81 38.10
CA LEU A 245 -20.78 8.00 37.32
C LEU A 245 -21.27 7.61 35.92
N LEU A 246 -20.52 6.75 35.24
CA LEU A 246 -20.84 6.29 33.89
C LEU A 246 -22.14 5.48 33.89
N LYS A 247 -22.35 4.58 34.85
CA LYS A 247 -23.62 3.83 34.95
C LYS A 247 -24.83 4.78 34.99
N ASN A 248 -24.82 5.75 35.91
CA ASN A 248 -25.94 6.69 36.04
C ASN A 248 -26.11 7.58 34.81
N ALA A 249 -25.00 8.08 34.24
CA ALA A 249 -25.04 8.96 33.08
C ALA A 249 -25.54 8.22 31.83
N VAL A 250 -25.02 7.01 31.59
CA VAL A 250 -25.44 6.12 30.50
C VAL A 250 -26.91 5.73 30.67
N ASP A 251 -27.34 5.27 31.85
CA ASP A 251 -28.74 4.92 32.10
C ASP A 251 -29.69 6.10 31.84
N SER A 252 -29.31 7.31 32.28
CA SER A 252 -30.05 8.53 32.03
C SER A 252 -30.18 8.84 30.54
N ASP A 253 -29.07 8.83 29.79
CA ASP A 253 -29.08 9.12 28.35
C ASP A 253 -29.84 8.06 27.54
N LEU A 254 -29.82 6.81 28.01
CA LEU A 254 -30.47 5.68 27.36
C LEU A 254 -31.94 5.47 27.77
N SER A 255 -32.45 6.21 28.75
CA SER A 255 -33.82 6.07 29.26
C SER A 255 -34.91 6.20 28.18
N SER A 256 -34.67 7.02 27.14
CA SER A 256 -35.60 7.23 26.02
C SER A 256 -35.26 6.46 24.74
N VAL A 257 -34.27 5.55 24.75
CA VAL A 257 -33.84 4.85 23.53
C VAL A 257 -34.94 4.02 22.89
N ASP A 258 -35.80 3.40 23.69
CA ASP A 258 -36.90 2.59 23.17
C ASP A 258 -38.04 3.45 22.58
N GLN A 259 -38.06 4.76 22.87
CA GLN A 259 -38.99 5.73 22.29
C GLN A 259 -38.54 6.24 20.90
N ASN A 260 -37.27 6.04 20.53
CA ASN A 260 -36.79 6.40 19.20
C ASN A 260 -37.45 5.50 18.16
N SER A 261 -38.27 6.09 17.29
CA SER A 261 -39.03 5.38 16.25
C SER A 261 -38.35 5.40 14.88
N ASP A 262 -37.37 6.28 14.68
CA ASP A 262 -36.73 6.49 13.38
C ASP A 262 -35.21 6.17 13.38
N ILE A 263 -34.73 5.68 12.24
CA ILE A 263 -33.33 5.27 12.02
C ILE A 263 -32.39 6.50 12.04
N SER A 264 -32.85 7.66 11.55
CA SER A 264 -32.04 8.88 11.59
C SER A 264 -31.82 9.34 13.04
N GLN A 265 -32.88 9.32 13.85
CA GLN A 265 -32.81 9.68 15.27
C GLN A 265 -31.87 8.77 16.07
N ILE A 266 -31.92 7.45 15.86
CA ILE A 266 -31.02 6.53 16.55
C ILE A 266 -29.56 6.71 16.08
N ASN A 267 -29.32 7.00 14.80
CA ASN A 267 -27.97 7.32 14.29
C ASN A 267 -27.39 8.56 14.97
N GLN A 268 -28.18 9.63 15.07
CA GLN A 268 -27.74 10.84 15.75
C GLN A 268 -27.45 10.55 17.22
N LYS A 269 -28.31 9.79 17.89
CA LYS A 269 -28.10 9.41 19.29
C LYS A 269 -26.86 8.54 19.50
N ILE A 270 -26.52 7.65 18.56
CA ILE A 270 -25.26 6.89 18.57
C ILE A 270 -24.06 7.82 18.44
N LEU A 271 -24.12 8.77 17.49
CA LEU A 271 -23.05 9.75 17.30
C LEU A 271 -22.84 10.61 18.54
N ASP A 272 -23.92 11.18 19.09
CA ASP A 272 -23.88 12.00 20.30
C ASP A 272 -23.35 11.20 21.50
N PHE A 273 -23.82 9.96 21.68
CA PHE A 273 -23.32 9.07 22.74
C PHE A 273 -21.82 8.80 22.60
N LYS A 274 -21.33 8.50 21.40
CA LYS A 274 -19.90 8.27 21.16
C LYS A 274 -19.08 9.52 21.45
N ASN A 275 -19.58 10.70 21.09
CA ASN A 275 -18.91 11.97 21.35
C ASN A 275 -18.86 12.28 22.86
N ASP A 276 -20.00 12.16 23.55
CA ASP A 276 -20.13 12.45 24.98
C ASP A 276 -19.26 11.53 25.85
N TYR A 277 -19.10 10.27 25.46
CA TYR A 277 -18.38 9.26 26.24
C TYR A 277 -17.02 8.85 25.66
N ASN A 278 -16.49 9.57 24.67
CA ASN A 278 -15.24 9.20 23.97
C ASN A 278 -14.05 8.95 24.94
N ALA A 279 -13.89 9.81 25.95
CA ALA A 279 -12.84 9.70 26.97
C ALA A 279 -12.95 8.43 27.84
N PHE A 280 -14.08 7.74 27.80
CA PHE A 280 -14.42 6.56 28.57
C PHE A 280 -14.83 5.37 27.69
N SER A 281 -14.53 5.38 26.39
CA SER A 281 -14.89 4.32 25.43
C SER A 281 -14.40 2.91 25.83
N GLY A 282 -13.32 2.81 26.61
CA GLY A 282 -12.84 1.53 27.15
C GLY A 282 -13.69 0.95 28.29
N ASN A 283 -14.54 1.74 28.93
CA ASN A 283 -15.32 1.35 30.10
C ASN A 283 -16.50 0.44 29.74
N ASN A 284 -16.77 -0.57 30.58
CA ASN A 284 -17.81 -1.55 30.35
C ASN A 284 -19.23 -0.97 30.30
N GLU A 285 -19.54 0.07 31.07
CA GLU A 285 -20.88 0.69 31.07
C GLU A 285 -21.13 1.47 29.77
N VAL A 286 -20.10 2.15 29.25
CA VAL A 286 -20.18 2.84 27.95
C VAL A 286 -20.36 1.82 26.82
N LYS A 287 -19.61 0.71 26.84
CA LYS A 287 -19.75 -0.37 25.85
C LYS A 287 -21.15 -0.99 25.85
N LYS A 288 -21.69 -1.33 27.02
CA LYS A 288 -23.07 -1.82 27.15
C LYS A 288 -24.09 -0.81 26.60
N GLY A 289 -23.84 0.47 26.83
CA GLY A 289 -24.70 1.53 26.31
C GLY A 289 -24.67 1.64 24.78
N GLU A 290 -23.47 1.57 24.19
CA GLU A 290 -23.30 1.51 22.75
C GLU A 290 -23.99 0.28 22.16
N GLU A 291 -23.78 -0.90 22.73
CA GLU A 291 -24.43 -2.14 22.34
C GLU A 291 -25.96 -2.01 22.37
N LYS A 292 -26.53 -1.42 23.42
CA LYS A 292 -27.99 -1.19 23.51
C LYS A 292 -28.51 -0.30 22.38
N LEU A 293 -27.79 0.76 22.03
CA LEU A 293 -28.14 1.65 20.91
C LEU A 293 -28.06 0.92 19.57
N LEU A 294 -26.99 0.15 19.35
CA LEU A 294 -26.80 -0.64 18.14
C LEU A 294 -27.88 -1.72 17.99
N SER A 295 -28.20 -2.47 19.04
CA SER A 295 -29.28 -3.44 19.03
C SER A 295 -30.66 -2.81 18.84
N ARG A 296 -30.87 -1.56 19.27
CA ARG A 296 -32.09 -0.81 18.94
C ARG A 296 -32.14 -0.46 17.45
N LYS A 297 -31.02 0.01 16.88
CA LYS A 297 -30.91 0.29 15.45
C LYS A 297 -31.17 -0.96 14.61
N GLU A 298 -30.55 -2.09 14.96
CA GLU A 298 -30.76 -3.36 14.25
C GLU A 298 -32.24 -3.77 14.24
N ARG A 299 -32.93 -3.66 15.39
CA ARG A 299 -34.37 -3.94 15.49
C ARG A 299 -35.22 -2.99 14.63
N LEU A 300 -34.89 -1.69 14.59
CA LEU A 300 -35.58 -0.73 13.73
C LEU A 300 -35.41 -1.08 12.25
N ILE A 301 -34.19 -1.45 11.84
CA ILE A 301 -33.92 -1.89 10.47
C ILE A 301 -34.66 -3.17 10.13
N GLU A 302 -34.69 -4.14 11.04
CA GLU A 302 -35.42 -5.39 10.85
C GLU A 302 -36.93 -5.14 10.70
N THR A 303 -37.50 -4.30 11.55
CA THR A 303 -38.94 -3.97 11.52
C THR A 303 -39.31 -3.17 10.26
N GLN A 304 -38.41 -2.30 9.77
CA GLN A 304 -38.64 -1.46 8.60
C GLN A 304 -38.04 -2.03 7.31
N LEU A 305 -37.58 -3.28 7.32
CA LEU A 305 -36.74 -3.85 6.26
C LEU A 305 -37.39 -3.73 4.88
N LYS A 306 -38.70 -4.01 4.78
CA LYS A 306 -39.42 -3.93 3.51
C LYS A 306 -39.48 -2.49 2.97
N THR A 307 -39.77 -1.52 3.83
CA THR A 307 -39.77 -0.09 3.47
C THR A 307 -38.38 0.38 3.05
N ILE A 308 -37.32 -0.10 3.71
CA ILE A 308 -35.92 0.21 3.37
C ILE A 308 -35.56 -0.38 2.01
N GLU A 309 -35.92 -1.64 1.75
CA GLU A 309 -35.73 -2.30 0.45
C GLU A 309 -36.38 -1.47 -0.67
N ASP A 310 -37.62 -1.03 -0.48
CA ASP A 310 -38.34 -0.24 -1.47
C ASP A 310 -37.72 1.15 -1.66
N ARG A 311 -37.26 1.82 -0.58
CA ARG A 311 -36.51 3.09 -0.65
C ARG A 311 -35.18 2.93 -1.41
N ILE A 312 -34.44 1.85 -1.19
CA ILE A 312 -33.21 1.55 -1.93
C ILE A 312 -33.53 1.30 -3.41
N ALA A 313 -34.56 0.52 -3.71
CA ALA A 313 -34.96 0.23 -5.09
C ALA A 313 -35.40 1.50 -5.86
N GLN A 314 -35.94 2.49 -5.17
CA GLN A 314 -36.35 3.78 -5.74
C GLN A 314 -35.24 4.85 -5.71
N ALA A 315 -34.12 4.58 -5.04
CA ALA A 315 -33.02 5.55 -4.89
C ALA A 315 -32.47 6.00 -6.25
N ASP A 316 -32.19 7.30 -6.37
CA ASP A 316 -31.52 7.90 -7.52
C ASP A 316 -30.06 8.24 -7.16
N SER A 317 -29.31 8.79 -8.12
CA SER A 317 -27.90 9.11 -7.89
C SER A 317 -27.69 10.21 -6.82
N ASN A 318 -28.68 11.08 -6.60
CA ASN A 318 -28.57 12.21 -5.67
C ASN A 318 -28.82 11.77 -4.22
N ASN A 319 -29.74 10.82 -4.01
CA ASN A 319 -30.13 10.38 -2.68
C ASN A 319 -29.45 9.06 -2.23
N PHE A 320 -28.80 8.32 -3.14
CA PHE A 320 -28.18 7.02 -2.83
C PHE A 320 -27.18 7.08 -1.68
N GLN A 321 -26.25 8.04 -1.69
CA GLN A 321 -25.22 8.15 -0.64
C GLN A 321 -25.83 8.44 0.74
N ARG A 322 -26.91 9.22 0.77
CA ARG A 322 -27.63 9.52 2.01
C ARG A 322 -28.26 8.26 2.59
N LEU A 323 -28.91 7.43 1.76
CA LEU A 323 -29.51 6.16 2.19
C LEU A 323 -28.45 5.14 2.64
N GLU A 324 -27.31 5.08 1.94
CA GLU A 324 -26.18 4.22 2.33
C GLU A 324 -25.70 4.59 3.74
N ASN A 325 -25.49 5.88 4.01
CA ASN A 325 -25.08 6.35 5.34
C ASN A 325 -26.16 6.15 6.40
N GLU A 326 -27.43 6.42 6.08
CA GLU A 326 -28.57 6.26 6.99
C GLU A 326 -28.71 4.81 7.46
N TYR A 327 -28.66 3.86 6.53
CA TYR A 327 -28.94 2.45 6.84
C TYR A 327 -27.71 1.67 7.26
N LEU A 328 -26.56 1.83 6.59
CA LEU A 328 -25.34 1.08 6.93
C LEU A 328 -24.51 1.75 8.04
N GLY A 329 -24.61 3.07 8.22
CA GLY A 329 -23.79 3.79 9.20
C GLY A 329 -23.94 3.19 10.61
N TYR A 330 -22.85 3.00 11.34
CA TYR A 330 -22.84 2.40 12.69
C TYR A 330 -23.35 0.96 12.82
N LEU A 331 -23.89 0.32 11.78
CA LEU A 331 -24.23 -1.10 11.86
C LEU A 331 -22.96 -1.94 11.95
N PRO A 332 -22.92 -2.99 12.79
CA PRO A 332 -21.82 -3.94 12.80
C PRO A 332 -21.69 -4.63 11.44
N ILE A 333 -20.48 -4.64 10.86
CA ILE A 333 -20.22 -5.24 9.54
C ILE A 333 -20.60 -6.73 9.53
N GLN A 334 -20.46 -7.41 10.68
CA GLN A 334 -20.77 -8.82 10.84
C GLN A 334 -22.27 -9.12 11.00
N SER A 335 -23.13 -8.10 11.15
CA SER A 335 -24.57 -8.33 11.32
C SER A 335 -25.24 -8.77 10.02
N ILE A 336 -26.26 -9.63 10.14
CA ILE A 336 -27.03 -10.14 9.00
C ILE A 336 -27.71 -8.98 8.26
N GLN A 337 -28.20 -7.99 9.00
CA GLN A 337 -28.84 -6.79 8.47
C GLN A 337 -27.86 -5.97 7.63
N TYR A 338 -26.62 -5.77 8.10
CA TYR A 338 -25.59 -5.09 7.32
C TYR A 338 -25.32 -5.81 6.00
N GLN A 339 -25.07 -7.12 6.05
CA GLN A 339 -24.75 -7.90 4.85
C GLN A 339 -25.88 -7.86 3.82
N LYS A 340 -27.13 -8.01 4.26
CA LYS A 340 -28.31 -7.93 3.39
C LYS A 340 -28.46 -6.55 2.74
N LEU A 341 -28.43 -5.48 3.53
CA LEU A 341 -28.57 -4.11 3.04
C LEU A 341 -27.42 -3.69 2.12
N ASN A 342 -26.19 -4.08 2.47
CA ASN A 342 -25.01 -3.83 1.64
C ASN A 342 -25.14 -4.51 0.27
N GLY A 343 -25.63 -5.75 0.21
CA GLY A 343 -25.92 -6.42 -1.06
C GLY A 343 -26.91 -5.66 -1.94
N LEU A 344 -28.01 -5.17 -1.35
CA LEU A 344 -29.03 -4.38 -2.05
C LEU A 344 -28.49 -3.03 -2.55
N LEU A 345 -27.76 -2.31 -1.69
CA LEU A 345 -27.13 -1.03 -2.05
C LEU A 345 -26.09 -1.21 -3.14
N VAL A 346 -25.24 -2.23 -3.07
CA VAL A 346 -24.26 -2.55 -4.12
C VAL A 346 -24.97 -2.88 -5.44
N SER A 347 -26.05 -3.66 -5.41
CA SER A 347 -26.86 -3.95 -6.61
C SER A 347 -27.43 -2.68 -7.20
N ARG A 348 -28.08 -1.84 -6.38
CA ARG A 348 -28.67 -0.59 -6.84
C ARG A 348 -27.63 0.39 -7.39
N LYS A 349 -26.45 0.48 -6.76
CA LYS A 349 -25.34 1.31 -7.25
C LYS A 349 -24.92 0.90 -8.66
N LYS A 350 -24.87 -0.41 -8.95
CA LYS A 350 -24.58 -0.91 -10.31
C LYS A 350 -25.65 -0.48 -11.30
N GLU A 351 -26.94 -0.60 -10.94
CA GLU A 351 -28.05 -0.15 -11.80
C GLU A 351 -27.99 1.36 -12.10
N LEU A 352 -27.69 2.19 -11.10
CA LEU A 352 -27.59 3.64 -11.27
C LEU A 352 -26.43 4.03 -12.20
N VAL A 353 -25.27 3.39 -12.04
CA VAL A 353 -24.11 3.57 -12.93
C VAL A 353 -24.49 3.18 -14.38
N GLU A 354 -25.20 2.07 -14.55
CA GLU A 354 -25.63 1.62 -15.89
C GLU A 354 -26.64 2.58 -16.52
N LYS A 355 -27.62 3.08 -15.76
CA LYS A 355 -28.56 4.12 -16.24
C LYS A 355 -27.84 5.39 -16.66
N GLN A 356 -26.85 5.85 -15.89
CA GLN A 356 -26.05 7.02 -16.23
C GLN A 356 -25.25 6.81 -17.51
N ARG A 357 -24.68 5.61 -17.70
CA ARG A 357 -23.95 5.23 -18.92
C ARG A 357 -24.88 5.25 -20.14
N LEU A 358 -26.07 4.65 -20.04
CA LEU A 358 -27.07 4.66 -21.12
C LEU A 358 -27.53 6.08 -21.46
N ALA A 359 -27.74 6.94 -20.46
CA ALA A 359 -28.08 8.35 -20.67
C ALA A 359 -26.98 9.09 -21.42
N LYS A 360 -25.69 8.88 -21.07
CA LYS A 360 -24.55 9.44 -21.81
C LYS A 360 -24.49 8.93 -23.25
N GLN A 361 -24.75 7.64 -23.47
CA GLN A 361 -24.81 7.06 -24.82
C GLN A 361 -25.93 7.68 -25.65
N GLN A 362 -27.11 7.85 -25.07
CA GLN A 362 -28.24 8.50 -25.72
C GLN A 362 -27.95 9.96 -26.03
N GLU A 363 -27.31 10.70 -25.12
CA GLU A 363 -26.88 12.08 -25.35
C GLU A 363 -25.92 12.18 -26.55
N LYS A 364 -24.94 11.26 -26.66
CA LYS A 364 -24.02 11.20 -27.80
C LYS A 364 -24.75 10.91 -29.13
N LEU A 365 -25.76 10.05 -29.11
CA LEU A 365 -26.62 9.81 -30.28
C LEU A 365 -27.41 11.07 -30.65
N THR A 366 -28.03 11.74 -29.68
CA THR A 366 -28.76 12.99 -29.92
C THR A 366 -27.85 14.08 -30.49
N LYS A 367 -26.60 14.21 -30.02
CA LYS A 367 -25.60 15.11 -30.62
C LYS A 367 -25.23 14.74 -32.06
N SER A 368 -25.43 13.49 -32.45
CA SER A 368 -25.20 13.00 -33.81
C SER A 368 -26.47 13.03 -34.66
N GLN A 369 -27.57 13.62 -34.18
CA GLN A 369 -28.86 13.61 -34.87
C GLN A 369 -28.79 14.36 -36.21
N ASP A 370 -28.14 15.51 -36.28
CA ASP A 370 -27.96 16.26 -37.54
C ASP A 370 -27.21 15.44 -38.57
N ARG A 371 -26.19 14.70 -38.13
CA ARG A 371 -25.43 13.76 -38.95
C ARG A 371 -26.31 12.62 -39.46
N ILE A 372 -27.15 12.04 -38.61
CA ILE A 372 -28.11 10.99 -39.01
C ILE A 372 -29.10 11.53 -40.05
N THR A 373 -29.65 12.72 -39.82
CA THR A 373 -30.55 13.41 -40.75
C THR A 373 -29.86 13.66 -42.09
N TYR A 374 -28.65 14.22 -42.08
CA TYR A 374 -27.86 14.46 -43.29
C TYR A 374 -27.66 13.19 -44.12
N LEU A 375 -27.26 12.08 -43.47
CA LEU A 375 -27.06 10.80 -44.16
C LEU A 375 -28.36 10.26 -44.76
N ASN A 376 -29.48 10.41 -44.07
CA ASN A 376 -30.78 9.94 -44.56
C ASN A 376 -31.35 10.81 -45.69
N THR A 377 -31.07 12.12 -45.69
CA THR A 377 -31.53 13.04 -46.73
C THR A 377 -30.68 12.98 -47.99
N ASN A 378 -29.35 12.80 -47.86
CA ASN A 378 -28.40 12.88 -48.97
C ASN A 378 -27.92 11.51 -49.49
N GLY A 379 -28.31 10.42 -48.83
CA GLY A 379 -27.97 9.06 -49.25
C GLY A 379 -29.01 8.45 -50.18
N LYS A 380 -28.58 7.50 -51.03
CA LYS A 380 -29.48 6.62 -51.77
C LYS A 380 -29.92 5.44 -50.90
N ASP A 381 -31.14 4.94 -51.14
CA ASP A 381 -31.67 3.79 -50.40
C ASP A 381 -30.84 2.53 -50.66
N GLU A 382 -30.55 1.78 -49.59
CA GLU A 382 -29.79 0.52 -49.65
C GLU A 382 -30.62 -0.61 -50.30
N GLY A 383 -31.95 -0.49 -50.33
CA GLY A 383 -32.83 -1.47 -50.96
C GLY A 383 -32.67 -2.86 -50.36
N THR A 384 -32.51 -3.87 -51.22
CA THR A 384 -32.27 -5.27 -50.82
C THR A 384 -30.78 -5.62 -50.70
N MET A 385 -29.87 -4.65 -50.86
CA MET A 385 -28.43 -4.91 -50.75
C MET A 385 -28.10 -5.36 -49.32
N GLN A 386 -27.29 -6.41 -49.22
CA GLN A 386 -26.72 -6.87 -47.96
C GLN A 386 -25.21 -6.90 -48.10
N PHE A 387 -24.51 -6.14 -47.26
CA PHE A 387 -23.06 -6.09 -47.26
C PHE A 387 -22.51 -6.54 -45.90
N ARG A 388 -21.73 -7.62 -45.91
CA ARG A 388 -21.21 -8.30 -44.73
C ARG A 388 -19.70 -8.08 -44.63
N THR A 389 -19.30 -7.38 -43.58
CA THR A 389 -17.88 -7.13 -43.27
C THR A 389 -17.44 -7.72 -41.94
N LEU A 390 -18.38 -8.18 -41.10
CA LEU A 390 -18.08 -8.75 -39.79
C LEU A 390 -17.20 -10.00 -39.94
N GLY A 391 -16.04 -10.00 -39.29
CA GLY A 391 -15.06 -11.07 -39.37
C GLY A 391 -13.84 -10.75 -40.24
N LEU A 392 -13.88 -9.66 -41.02
CA LEU A 392 -12.73 -9.17 -41.80
C LEU A 392 -11.81 -8.28 -40.95
N ASN A 393 -10.51 -8.30 -41.18
CA ASN A 393 -9.54 -7.43 -40.49
C ASN A 393 -9.79 -5.95 -40.84
N ASN A 394 -10.11 -5.65 -42.10
CA ASN A 394 -10.38 -4.31 -42.62
C ASN A 394 -11.89 -3.98 -42.67
N ALA A 395 -12.69 -4.59 -41.79
CA ALA A 395 -14.15 -4.55 -41.85
C ALA A 395 -14.74 -3.13 -41.86
N ALA A 396 -14.23 -2.23 -41.02
CA ALA A 396 -14.67 -0.84 -40.94
C ALA A 396 -14.37 -0.08 -42.24
N PHE A 397 -13.17 -0.25 -42.80
CA PHE A 397 -12.79 0.35 -44.08
C PHE A 397 -13.74 -0.13 -45.19
N PHE A 398 -14.01 -1.44 -45.27
CA PHE A 398 -14.90 -1.96 -46.32
C PHE A 398 -16.32 -1.43 -46.20
N ASP A 399 -16.87 -1.37 -44.98
CA ASP A 399 -18.21 -0.83 -44.75
C ASP A 399 -18.28 0.67 -45.07
N TYR A 400 -17.25 1.45 -44.71
CA TYR A 400 -17.19 2.88 -45.07
C TYR A 400 -17.09 3.10 -46.58
N ILE A 401 -16.31 2.29 -47.30
CA ILE A 401 -16.28 2.34 -48.77
C ILE A 401 -17.65 1.99 -49.34
N TYR A 402 -18.22 0.85 -48.96
CA TYR A 402 -19.54 0.43 -49.44
C TYR A 402 -20.63 1.49 -49.21
N ARG A 403 -20.71 2.06 -48.00
CA ARG A 403 -21.67 3.12 -47.66
C ARG A 403 -21.33 4.48 -48.24
N GLY A 404 -20.08 4.70 -48.67
CA GLY A 404 -19.62 5.99 -49.16
C GLY A 404 -19.38 7.00 -48.04
N HIS A 405 -18.95 6.56 -46.85
CA HIS A 405 -18.62 7.40 -45.70
C HIS A 405 -17.12 7.71 -45.68
N PHE A 406 -16.62 8.33 -46.76
CA PHE A 406 -15.18 8.57 -46.96
C PHE A 406 -14.55 9.42 -45.85
N GLU A 407 -15.34 10.29 -45.22
CA GLU A 407 -14.94 11.10 -44.06
C GLU A 407 -14.54 10.29 -42.82
N ASN A 408 -14.92 9.02 -42.73
CA ASN A 408 -14.55 8.14 -41.62
C ASN A 408 -13.32 7.27 -41.93
N ILE A 409 -12.78 7.37 -43.15
CA ILE A 409 -11.62 6.58 -43.58
C ILE A 409 -10.34 7.32 -43.18
N GLU A 410 -9.63 6.75 -42.21
CA GLU A 410 -8.33 7.27 -41.71
C GLU A 410 -7.16 6.90 -42.64
N LEU A 411 -7.36 5.96 -43.55
CA LEU A 411 -6.34 5.51 -44.48
C LEU A 411 -6.08 6.58 -45.54
N ASP A 412 -4.83 6.92 -45.83
CA ASP A 412 -4.51 7.80 -46.96
C ASP A 412 -4.64 7.04 -48.28
N VAL A 413 -5.31 7.64 -49.26
CA VAL A 413 -5.44 7.12 -50.62
C VAL A 413 -4.10 6.98 -51.34
N ASN A 414 -3.09 7.77 -50.96
CA ASN A 414 -1.71 7.62 -51.45
C ASN A 414 -0.84 6.78 -50.51
N SER A 415 -1.41 6.00 -49.59
CA SER A 415 -0.65 5.05 -48.79
C SER A 415 -0.36 3.75 -49.57
N SER A 416 0.76 3.10 -49.25
CA SER A 416 1.05 1.75 -49.77
C SER A 416 -0.01 0.72 -49.35
N HIS A 417 -0.61 0.91 -48.17
CA HIS A 417 -1.65 0.02 -47.67
C HIS A 417 -2.96 0.13 -48.47
N PHE A 418 -3.36 1.33 -48.90
CA PHE A 418 -4.51 1.46 -49.81
C PHE A 418 -4.24 0.85 -51.18
N LEU A 419 -3.03 1.07 -51.74
CA LEU A 419 -2.63 0.43 -53.00
C LEU A 419 -2.67 -1.10 -52.90
N MET A 420 -2.29 -1.65 -51.75
CA MET A 420 -2.38 -3.08 -51.46
C MET A 420 -3.84 -3.55 -51.43
N ILE A 421 -4.76 -2.83 -50.77
CA ILE A 421 -6.20 -3.15 -50.75
C ILE A 421 -6.78 -3.14 -52.17
N LEU A 422 -6.52 -2.09 -52.95
CA LEU A 422 -7.02 -1.97 -54.32
C LEU A 422 -6.46 -3.09 -55.22
N SER A 423 -5.18 -3.41 -55.08
CA SER A 423 -4.54 -4.52 -55.81
C SER A 423 -5.12 -5.86 -55.39
N GLY A 424 -5.32 -6.09 -54.09
CA GLY A 424 -5.93 -7.30 -53.55
C GLY A 424 -7.35 -7.51 -54.08
N TYR A 425 -8.16 -6.44 -54.11
CA TYR A 425 -9.50 -6.48 -54.69
C TYR A 425 -9.47 -6.86 -56.17
N LEU A 426 -8.68 -6.15 -56.99
CA LEU A 426 -8.58 -6.39 -58.44
C LEU A 426 -8.15 -7.82 -58.77
N ASN A 427 -7.08 -8.29 -58.13
CA ASN A 427 -6.56 -9.64 -58.36
C ASN A 427 -7.57 -10.71 -57.93
N THR A 428 -8.21 -10.52 -56.78
CA THR A 428 -9.15 -11.53 -56.23
C THR A 428 -10.46 -11.54 -57.01
N PHE A 429 -11.02 -10.39 -57.35
CA PHE A 429 -12.21 -10.30 -58.20
C PHE A 429 -11.95 -10.87 -59.59
N GLY A 430 -10.81 -10.51 -60.21
CA GLY A 430 -10.44 -11.03 -61.52
C GLY A 430 -10.23 -12.54 -61.55
N SER A 431 -9.80 -13.13 -60.43
CA SER A 431 -9.58 -14.58 -60.31
C SER A 431 -10.86 -15.36 -59.96
N LEU A 432 -11.67 -14.85 -59.01
CA LEU A 432 -12.84 -15.55 -58.49
C LEU A 432 -14.15 -15.20 -59.20
N CYS A 433 -14.20 -14.03 -59.83
CA CYS A 433 -15.40 -13.48 -60.47
C CYS A 433 -15.16 -13.10 -61.95
N PRO A 434 -14.46 -13.93 -62.78
CA PRO A 434 -14.08 -13.53 -64.14
C PRO A 434 -15.28 -13.28 -65.07
N GLU A 435 -16.42 -13.92 -64.80
CA GLU A 435 -17.68 -13.75 -65.55
C GLU A 435 -18.36 -12.40 -65.27
N GLN A 436 -17.99 -11.72 -64.20
CA GLN A 436 -18.57 -10.43 -63.79
C GLN A 436 -17.72 -9.23 -64.26
N LEU A 437 -16.63 -9.48 -64.97
CA LEU A 437 -15.81 -8.42 -65.58
C LEU A 437 -16.47 -7.90 -66.87
N PRO A 438 -16.28 -6.61 -67.21
CA PRO A 438 -16.82 -6.07 -68.45
C PRO A 438 -16.11 -6.67 -69.68
N GLU A 439 -16.75 -6.57 -70.84
CA GLU A 439 -16.20 -7.09 -72.10
C GLU A 439 -14.84 -6.47 -72.46
N ASP A 440 -14.65 -5.19 -72.13
CA ASP A 440 -13.41 -4.43 -72.37
C ASP A 440 -12.35 -4.62 -71.28
N LYS A 441 -12.44 -5.69 -70.48
CA LYS A 441 -11.49 -6.01 -69.40
C LYS A 441 -10.04 -5.99 -69.87
N VAL A 442 -9.16 -5.50 -68.99
CA VAL A 442 -7.71 -5.38 -69.25
C VAL A 442 -6.94 -6.38 -68.42
N GLU A 443 -5.88 -6.95 -68.99
CA GLU A 443 -4.98 -7.84 -68.27
C GLU A 443 -4.16 -7.06 -67.23
N ILE A 444 -4.10 -7.58 -66.01
CA ILE A 444 -3.25 -7.04 -64.94
C ILE A 444 -1.80 -7.37 -65.28
N MET A 445 -0.97 -6.35 -65.44
CA MET A 445 0.47 -6.49 -65.68
C MET A 445 1.27 -6.53 -64.38
N THR A 446 2.39 -7.30 -64.38
CA THR A 446 3.39 -7.34 -63.29
C THR A 446 4.81 -7.26 -63.85
N GLN A 447 5.78 -6.94 -62.98
CA GLN A 447 7.21 -7.01 -63.32
C GLN A 447 7.75 -8.38 -62.94
N GLU A 448 8.40 -9.06 -63.88
CA GLU A 448 9.11 -10.33 -63.67
C GLU A 448 10.62 -10.10 -63.81
N CYS A 449 11.42 -10.80 -63.02
CA CYS A 449 12.86 -10.74 -63.18
C CYS A 449 13.31 -11.40 -64.48
N SER A 450 13.92 -10.61 -65.37
CA SER A 450 14.47 -11.09 -66.63
C SER A 450 15.95 -11.47 -66.54
N ARG A 451 16.67 -10.94 -65.54
CA ARG A 451 18.08 -11.23 -65.29
C ARG A 451 18.42 -11.04 -63.82
N GLU A 452 19.04 -12.06 -63.23
CA GLU A 452 19.51 -12.05 -61.85
C GLU A 452 21.03 -11.88 -61.81
N ASN A 453 21.52 -11.26 -60.74
CA ASN A 453 22.92 -11.33 -60.35
C ASN A 453 23.01 -12.35 -59.21
N VAL A 454 23.88 -13.35 -59.39
CA VAL A 454 24.12 -14.40 -58.40
C VAL A 454 25.54 -14.26 -57.90
N THR A 455 25.70 -13.96 -56.62
CA THR A 455 26.99 -13.95 -55.97
C THR A 455 27.24 -15.33 -55.37
N THR A 456 28.32 -15.99 -55.79
CA THR A 456 28.79 -17.25 -55.20
C THR A 456 30.01 -17.00 -54.34
N ASN A 457 30.16 -17.71 -53.22
CA ASN A 457 31.39 -17.69 -52.45
C ASN A 457 32.55 -18.38 -53.20
N GLY A 458 33.75 -18.37 -52.62
CA GLY A 458 34.95 -19.02 -53.18
C GLY A 458 34.86 -20.53 -53.37
N TRP A 459 33.76 -21.17 -52.94
CA TRP A 459 33.46 -22.59 -53.12
C TRP A 459 32.31 -22.83 -54.14
N GLY A 460 31.83 -21.78 -54.81
CA GLY A 460 30.73 -21.87 -55.77
C GLY A 460 29.32 -21.97 -55.13
N VAL A 461 29.20 -21.80 -53.81
CA VAL A 461 27.88 -21.79 -53.13
C VAL A 461 27.27 -20.40 -53.24
N GLU A 462 26.04 -20.33 -53.74
CA GLU A 462 25.24 -19.10 -53.81
C GLU A 462 25.09 -18.49 -52.41
N VAL A 463 25.56 -17.25 -52.25
CA VAL A 463 25.45 -16.46 -51.02
C VAL A 463 24.46 -15.32 -51.15
N ASP A 464 24.18 -14.86 -52.38
CA ASP A 464 23.20 -13.81 -52.63
C ASP A 464 22.67 -13.89 -54.07
N ARG A 465 21.37 -13.63 -54.26
CA ARG A 465 20.70 -13.57 -55.57
C ARG A 465 19.73 -12.40 -55.55
N TYR A 466 19.93 -11.46 -56.45
CA TYR A 466 19.03 -10.32 -56.61
C TYR A 466 18.83 -9.97 -58.07
N CYS A 467 17.64 -9.48 -58.39
CA CYS A 467 17.29 -9.15 -59.77
C CYS A 467 17.95 -7.84 -60.23
N ILE A 468 18.59 -7.87 -61.39
CA ILE A 468 19.27 -6.71 -62.01
C ILE A 468 18.59 -6.20 -63.29
N ALA A 469 17.64 -6.95 -63.86
CA ALA A 469 16.81 -6.45 -64.97
C ALA A 469 15.39 -7.00 -64.90
N TRP A 470 14.41 -6.13 -65.13
CA TRP A 470 12.97 -6.44 -65.03
C TRP A 470 12.30 -6.35 -66.40
N ARG A 471 11.30 -7.20 -66.63
CA ARG A 471 10.41 -7.12 -67.79
C ARG A 471 8.96 -7.13 -67.34
N THR A 472 8.10 -6.43 -68.07
CA THR A 472 6.66 -6.42 -67.78
C THR A 472 5.97 -7.58 -68.49
N VAL A 473 5.21 -8.38 -67.75
CA VAL A 473 4.47 -9.54 -68.25
C VAL A 473 3.01 -9.50 -67.80
N GLY A 474 2.13 -10.10 -68.60
CA GLY A 474 0.73 -10.32 -68.24
C GLY A 474 0.60 -11.41 -67.17
N THR A 475 -0.36 -11.25 -66.25
CA THR A 475 -0.60 -12.21 -65.15
C THR A 475 -1.63 -13.28 -65.49
N GLY A 476 -2.33 -13.19 -66.62
CA GLY A 476 -3.51 -14.00 -66.95
C GLY A 476 -4.76 -13.63 -66.15
N ILE A 477 -4.67 -12.67 -65.22
CA ILE A 477 -5.81 -12.15 -64.44
C ILE A 477 -6.26 -10.83 -65.07
N TYR A 478 -7.57 -10.66 -65.22
CA TYR A 478 -8.16 -9.48 -65.83
C TYR A 478 -8.86 -8.59 -64.79
N ALA A 479 -9.01 -7.31 -65.10
CA ALA A 479 -9.63 -6.31 -64.23
C ALA A 479 -10.56 -5.38 -65.01
N ASP A 480 -11.49 -4.75 -64.28
CA ASP A 480 -12.23 -3.59 -64.77
C ASP A 480 -11.24 -2.48 -65.18
N PRO A 481 -11.33 -1.95 -66.41
CA PRO A 481 -10.36 -0.97 -66.92
C PRO A 481 -10.28 0.31 -66.09
N LYS A 482 -11.39 0.78 -65.52
CA LYS A 482 -11.44 2.02 -64.74
C LYS A 482 -10.76 1.85 -63.39
N LEU A 483 -10.99 0.72 -62.70
CA LEU A 483 -10.31 0.39 -61.45
C LEU A 483 -8.82 0.12 -61.67
N TYR A 484 -8.46 -0.58 -62.74
CA TYR A 484 -7.05 -0.80 -63.08
C TYR A 484 -6.32 0.51 -63.41
N ALA A 485 -6.94 1.40 -64.19
CA ALA A 485 -6.40 2.73 -64.46
C ALA A 485 -6.26 3.59 -63.19
N ALA A 486 -7.16 3.44 -62.22
CA ALA A 486 -7.03 4.10 -60.91
C ALA A 486 -5.83 3.56 -60.12
N LYS A 487 -5.65 2.23 -60.08
CA LYS A 487 -4.45 1.61 -59.51
C LYS A 487 -3.18 2.15 -60.14
N MET A 488 -3.08 2.18 -61.47
CA MET A 488 -1.88 2.62 -62.17
C MET A 488 -1.55 4.10 -61.93
N ARG A 489 -2.56 4.96 -61.73
CA ARG A 489 -2.33 6.35 -61.32
C ARG A 489 -1.76 6.47 -59.90
N LEU A 490 -2.16 5.60 -58.98
CA LEU A 490 -1.60 5.59 -57.62
C LEU A 490 -0.16 5.06 -57.62
N VAL A 491 0.11 4.02 -58.41
CA VAL A 491 1.48 3.51 -58.65
C VAL A 491 2.40 4.62 -59.18
N ALA A 492 1.94 5.39 -60.17
CA ALA A 492 2.72 6.49 -60.73
C ALA A 492 3.11 7.57 -59.69
N LYS A 493 2.35 7.70 -58.60
CA LYS A 493 2.63 8.64 -57.51
C LYS A 493 3.57 8.11 -56.42
N GLN A 494 3.81 6.79 -56.34
CA GLN A 494 4.51 6.14 -55.22
C GLN A 494 5.90 5.56 -55.58
N ASP A 495 6.42 5.83 -56.79
CA ASP A 495 7.55 5.13 -57.44
C ASP A 495 7.18 3.75 -58.02
N GLN A 496 7.73 3.38 -59.19
CA GLN A 496 7.45 2.11 -59.88
C GLN A 496 7.82 0.89 -59.03
N ASN A 497 8.79 1.04 -58.12
CA ASN A 497 9.17 0.00 -57.16
C ASN A 497 8.06 -0.30 -56.13
N ALA A 498 7.13 0.62 -55.87
CA ALA A 498 6.01 0.39 -54.96
C ALA A 498 5.03 -0.65 -55.51
N LEU A 499 4.81 -0.70 -56.84
CA LEU A 499 3.98 -1.73 -57.47
C LEU A 499 4.58 -3.12 -57.26
N ARG A 500 5.90 -3.26 -57.45
CA ARG A 500 6.62 -4.51 -57.22
C ARG A 500 6.49 -4.95 -55.77
N THR A 501 6.84 -4.07 -54.83
CA THR A 501 6.79 -4.38 -53.40
C THR A 501 5.39 -4.80 -52.96
N VAL A 502 4.33 -4.12 -53.44
CA VAL A 502 2.95 -4.44 -53.06
C VAL A 502 2.46 -5.76 -53.69
N ILE A 503 2.81 -6.05 -54.95
CA ILE A 503 2.46 -7.34 -55.58
C ILE A 503 3.23 -8.47 -54.91
N ASP A 504 4.55 -8.34 -54.74
CA ASP A 504 5.40 -9.35 -54.10
C ASP A 504 4.94 -9.65 -52.66
N MET A 505 4.53 -8.63 -51.91
CA MET A 505 3.94 -8.80 -50.57
C MET A 505 2.66 -9.66 -50.57
N TYR A 506 1.88 -9.58 -51.65
CA TYR A 506 0.62 -10.30 -51.79
C TYR A 506 0.80 -11.70 -52.36
N THR A 507 1.75 -11.90 -53.28
CA THR A 507 1.93 -13.14 -54.04
C THR A 507 3.10 -14.00 -53.54
N ASN A 508 4.11 -13.41 -52.89
CA ASN A 508 5.30 -14.10 -52.42
C ASN A 508 5.63 -13.77 -50.93
N PRO A 509 5.22 -14.63 -49.97
CA PRO A 509 5.44 -14.40 -48.54
C PRO A 509 6.91 -14.33 -48.09
N ASN A 510 7.86 -14.69 -48.97
CA ASN A 510 9.29 -14.77 -48.69
C ASN A 510 10.11 -13.62 -49.31
N ALA A 511 9.47 -12.60 -49.89
CA ALA A 511 10.18 -11.46 -50.47
C ALA A 511 10.99 -10.69 -49.40
N MET A 512 12.32 -10.85 -49.42
CA MET A 512 13.26 -10.19 -48.50
C MET A 512 13.29 -8.68 -48.73
N GLY A 513 13.09 -7.90 -47.66
CA GLY A 513 13.22 -6.43 -47.68
C GLY A 513 12.15 -5.63 -46.92
N ASN A 514 11.15 -6.29 -46.32
CA ASN A 514 9.98 -5.60 -45.76
C ASN A 514 9.89 -5.69 -44.22
N SER A 515 9.32 -4.66 -43.60
CA SER A 515 9.04 -4.70 -42.15
C SER A 515 8.00 -5.78 -41.83
N VAL A 516 8.20 -6.50 -40.73
CA VAL A 516 7.35 -7.58 -40.24
C VAL A 516 5.87 -7.16 -40.17
N ASP A 517 5.59 -5.91 -39.80
CA ASP A 517 4.24 -5.32 -39.76
C ASP A 517 3.54 -5.29 -41.14
N GLN A 518 4.26 -4.93 -42.20
CA GLN A 518 3.69 -4.86 -43.54
C GLN A 518 3.36 -6.27 -44.10
N ILE A 519 4.18 -7.27 -43.78
CA ILE A 519 3.89 -8.68 -44.12
C ILE A 519 2.61 -9.15 -43.40
N HIS A 520 2.40 -8.76 -42.15
CA HIS A 520 1.18 -9.09 -41.42
C HIS A 520 -0.06 -8.44 -42.03
N LYS A 521 0.05 -7.16 -42.41
CA LYS A 521 -1.03 -6.44 -43.11
C LYS A 521 -1.36 -7.10 -44.45
N ALA A 522 -0.36 -7.53 -45.21
CA ALA A 522 -0.56 -8.23 -46.48
C ALA A 522 -1.28 -9.57 -46.30
N LYS A 523 -0.84 -10.43 -45.36
CA LYS A 523 -1.50 -11.71 -45.06
C LYS A 523 -2.93 -11.55 -44.56
N ALA A 524 -3.16 -10.56 -43.69
CA ALA A 524 -4.49 -10.23 -43.18
C ALA A 524 -5.43 -9.80 -44.33
N LEU A 525 -4.93 -8.97 -45.24
CA LEU A 525 -5.67 -8.53 -46.41
C LEU A 525 -5.95 -9.66 -47.41
N GLN A 526 -4.99 -10.54 -47.67
CA GLN A 526 -5.20 -11.71 -48.52
C GLN A 526 -6.32 -12.60 -47.97
N THR A 527 -6.32 -12.82 -46.67
CA THR A 527 -7.40 -13.54 -45.97
C THR A 527 -8.72 -12.79 -46.08
N ASP A 528 -8.71 -11.47 -45.91
CA ASP A 528 -9.91 -10.65 -46.04
C ASP A 528 -10.51 -10.71 -47.43
N MET A 529 -9.71 -10.58 -48.49
CA MET A 529 -10.19 -10.57 -49.88
C MET A 529 -10.81 -11.91 -50.28
N ALA A 530 -10.21 -13.03 -49.88
CA ALA A 530 -10.80 -14.35 -50.10
C ALA A 530 -12.16 -14.52 -49.39
N ASN A 531 -12.24 -14.06 -48.14
CA ASN A 531 -13.49 -14.12 -47.37
C ASN A 531 -14.53 -13.09 -47.84
N PHE A 532 -14.10 -11.95 -48.37
CA PHE A 532 -14.95 -10.86 -48.83
C PHE A 532 -15.97 -11.35 -49.88
N PHE A 533 -15.50 -12.06 -50.90
CA PHE A 533 -16.38 -12.55 -51.97
C PHE A 533 -17.19 -13.77 -51.54
N THR A 534 -16.68 -14.58 -50.60
CA THR A 534 -17.46 -15.64 -49.94
C THR A 534 -18.66 -15.06 -49.18
N LEU A 535 -18.48 -13.91 -48.52
CA LEU A 535 -19.52 -13.29 -47.69
C LEU A 535 -20.55 -12.48 -48.47
N ASN A 536 -20.20 -11.96 -49.65
CA ASN A 536 -21.00 -10.95 -50.36
C ASN A 536 -21.46 -11.39 -51.77
N GLY A 537 -20.92 -12.46 -52.34
CA GLY A 537 -21.26 -12.93 -53.70
C GLY A 537 -20.71 -12.01 -54.81
N CYS A 538 -20.20 -12.60 -55.89
CA CYS A 538 -19.55 -11.88 -57.00
C CYS A 538 -20.53 -11.00 -57.81
N ASP A 539 -21.76 -11.47 -58.02
CA ASP A 539 -22.81 -10.85 -58.84
C ASP A 539 -23.73 -9.92 -58.03
N SER A 540 -23.38 -9.63 -56.78
CA SER A 540 -24.25 -8.85 -55.90
C SER A 540 -24.16 -7.35 -56.18
N LYS A 541 -25.31 -6.68 -56.12
CA LYS A 541 -25.40 -5.21 -56.12
C LYS A 541 -24.58 -4.57 -55.00
N SER A 542 -24.37 -5.29 -53.90
CA SER A 542 -23.52 -4.84 -52.80
C SER A 542 -22.05 -4.73 -53.19
N VAL A 543 -21.53 -5.71 -53.95
CA VAL A 543 -20.17 -5.69 -54.48
C VAL A 543 -20.01 -4.63 -55.57
N GLU A 544 -21.01 -4.46 -56.44
CA GLU A 544 -21.03 -3.37 -57.44
C GLU A 544 -20.98 -1.98 -56.77
N GLN A 545 -21.79 -1.78 -55.74
CA GLN A 545 -21.80 -0.56 -54.93
C GLN A 545 -20.45 -0.31 -54.26
N PHE A 546 -19.84 -1.36 -53.69
CA PHE A 546 -18.51 -1.29 -53.11
C PHE A 546 -17.45 -0.92 -54.16
N ALA A 547 -17.46 -1.56 -55.34
CA ALA A 547 -16.53 -1.29 -56.44
C ALA A 547 -16.65 0.15 -56.94
N THR A 548 -17.88 0.64 -57.10
CA THR A 548 -18.18 2.01 -57.50
C THR A 548 -17.57 3.02 -56.53
N ASN A 549 -17.77 2.81 -55.23
CA ASN A 549 -17.21 3.70 -54.23
C ASN A 549 -15.70 3.51 -54.04
N LEU A 550 -15.16 2.31 -54.21
CA LEU A 550 -13.71 2.08 -54.18
C LEU A 550 -13.02 2.85 -55.32
N LEU A 551 -13.61 2.83 -56.51
CA LEU A 551 -13.17 3.63 -57.65
C LEU A 551 -13.28 5.13 -57.38
N ALA A 552 -14.41 5.59 -56.81
CA ALA A 552 -14.60 6.99 -56.46
C ALA A 552 -13.57 7.45 -55.43
N TYR A 553 -13.32 6.66 -54.39
CA TYR A 553 -12.33 6.93 -53.36
C TYR A 553 -10.91 6.98 -53.91
N ALA A 554 -10.51 5.99 -54.73
CA ALA A 554 -9.21 5.99 -55.42
C ALA A 554 -9.00 7.22 -56.32
N ASN A 555 -10.10 7.77 -56.85
CA ASN A 555 -10.11 8.96 -57.69
C ASN A 555 -10.31 10.27 -56.92
N GLN A 556 -10.46 10.22 -55.60
CA GLN A 556 -10.81 11.36 -54.76
C GLN A 556 -12.08 12.08 -55.25
N LYS A 557 -13.04 11.32 -55.81
CA LYS A 557 -14.36 11.81 -56.24
C LYS A 557 -15.39 11.65 -55.12
N PRO A 558 -16.49 12.42 -55.13
CA PRO A 558 -17.57 12.22 -54.17
C PRO A 558 -18.14 10.78 -54.21
N PRO A 559 -18.52 10.21 -53.05
CA PRO A 559 -19.08 8.86 -52.97
C PRO A 559 -20.50 8.78 -53.54
N ALA A 560 -20.87 7.61 -54.07
CA ALA A 560 -22.26 7.20 -54.17
C ALA A 560 -22.75 6.78 -52.78
N ARG A 561 -23.15 7.76 -51.97
CA ARG A 561 -23.47 7.61 -50.54
C ARG A 561 -24.78 6.86 -50.31
N LEU A 562 -24.79 5.90 -49.38
CA LEU A 562 -26.00 5.22 -48.91
C LEU A 562 -26.63 5.94 -47.71
N LYS A 563 -27.93 5.76 -47.52
CA LYS A 563 -28.61 6.22 -46.29
C LYS A 563 -28.13 5.44 -45.07
N GLY A 564 -28.26 6.09 -43.91
CA GLY A 564 -28.02 5.47 -42.61
C GLY A 564 -26.55 5.40 -42.21
N MET A 565 -26.31 5.58 -40.91
CA MET A 565 -24.99 5.56 -40.32
C MET A 565 -24.37 4.15 -40.31
N SER A 566 -23.07 4.07 -40.62
CA SER A 566 -22.28 2.84 -40.50
C SER A 566 -22.36 2.26 -39.09
N VAL A 567 -22.39 0.93 -38.99
CA VAL A 567 -22.35 0.24 -37.68
C VAL A 567 -21.06 0.57 -36.91
N TYR A 568 -19.93 0.73 -37.60
CA TYR A 568 -18.64 1.07 -36.99
C TYR A 568 -18.59 2.53 -36.53
N GLU A 569 -19.22 3.45 -37.27
CA GLU A 569 -19.42 4.84 -36.84
C GLU A 569 -20.32 4.91 -35.58
N LYS A 570 -21.44 4.18 -35.57
CA LYS A 570 -22.31 4.06 -34.39
C LYS A 570 -21.57 3.53 -33.18
N ILE A 571 -20.76 2.48 -33.33
CA ILE A 571 -19.95 1.91 -32.25
C ILE A 571 -18.92 2.92 -31.74
N LYS A 572 -18.23 3.67 -32.63
CA LYS A 572 -17.30 4.73 -32.21
C LYS A 572 -18.00 5.82 -31.39
N ILE A 573 -19.24 6.19 -31.74
CA ILE A 573 -20.03 7.18 -31.00
C ILE A 573 -20.47 6.62 -29.64
N LEU A 574 -21.06 5.42 -29.64
CA LEU A 574 -21.64 4.80 -28.44
C LEU A 574 -20.59 4.28 -27.46
N GLY A 575 -19.40 3.90 -27.95
CA GLY A 575 -18.37 3.26 -27.16
C GLY A 575 -18.64 1.78 -26.91
N GLY A 576 -18.07 1.26 -25.82
CA GLY A 576 -18.22 -0.14 -25.41
C GLY A 576 -19.65 -0.60 -25.08
N PRO A 577 -19.91 -1.92 -25.12
CA PRO A 577 -21.21 -2.51 -24.82
C PRO A 577 -21.62 -2.33 -23.35
N ALA A 578 -22.93 -2.47 -23.11
CA ALA A 578 -23.55 -2.49 -21.79
C ALA A 578 -23.33 -3.82 -21.05
N GLY A 579 -23.32 -3.78 -19.71
CA GLY A 579 -23.40 -4.98 -18.87
C GLY A 579 -22.13 -5.83 -18.79
N ASP A 580 -22.23 -6.96 -18.08
CA ASP A 580 -21.10 -7.83 -17.82
C ASP A 580 -20.62 -8.54 -19.09
N GLN A 581 -19.31 -8.44 -19.34
CA GLN A 581 -18.67 -9.03 -20.52
C GLN A 581 -17.81 -10.23 -20.13
N ASN A 582 -17.76 -11.23 -21.01
CA ASN A 582 -16.85 -12.36 -20.97
C ASN A 582 -15.46 -11.92 -21.47
N TYR A 583 -14.72 -11.24 -20.61
CA TYR A 583 -13.39 -10.75 -20.92
C TYR A 583 -12.38 -11.85 -21.21
N SER A 584 -12.54 -13.05 -20.62
CA SER A 584 -11.69 -14.19 -20.96
C SER A 584 -11.84 -14.58 -22.42
N LYS A 585 -13.08 -14.65 -22.93
CA LYS A 585 -13.36 -14.93 -24.35
C LYS A 585 -12.85 -13.81 -25.26
N LEU A 586 -13.09 -12.55 -24.91
CA LEU A 586 -12.59 -11.39 -25.67
C LEU A 586 -11.06 -11.43 -25.80
N LEU A 587 -10.35 -11.59 -24.68
CA LEU A 587 -8.90 -11.65 -24.67
C LEU A 587 -8.39 -12.88 -25.44
N ASN A 588 -9.06 -14.02 -25.32
CA ASN A 588 -8.70 -15.21 -26.07
C ASN A 588 -8.79 -15.00 -27.59
N ASP A 589 -9.85 -14.35 -28.08
CA ASP A 589 -10.02 -14.04 -29.50
C ASP A 589 -8.99 -13.00 -29.97
N ILE A 590 -8.73 -11.97 -29.16
CA ILE A 590 -7.72 -10.95 -29.45
C ILE A 590 -6.33 -11.58 -29.56
N LEU A 591 -5.92 -12.40 -28.59
CA LEU A 591 -4.61 -13.05 -28.60
C LEU A 591 -4.52 -14.12 -29.68
N GLY A 592 -5.59 -14.88 -29.92
CA GLY A 592 -5.67 -15.84 -31.01
C GLY A 592 -5.52 -15.18 -32.39
N ASN A 593 -6.05 -13.97 -32.57
CA ASN A 593 -5.84 -13.20 -33.79
C ASN A 593 -4.42 -12.64 -33.87
N GLN A 594 -3.94 -11.98 -32.81
CA GLN A 594 -2.61 -11.36 -32.79
C GLN A 594 -1.47 -12.38 -32.93
N SER A 595 -1.61 -13.56 -32.33
CA SER A 595 -0.55 -14.58 -32.32
C SER A 595 -0.27 -15.23 -33.66
N LYS A 596 -1.15 -15.08 -34.65
CA LYS A 596 -0.87 -15.46 -36.05
C LYS A 596 0.32 -14.72 -36.65
N THR A 597 0.73 -13.62 -36.00
CA THR A 597 1.87 -12.79 -36.40
C THR A 597 3.19 -13.20 -35.73
N TRP A 598 3.16 -14.10 -34.75
CA TRP A 598 4.35 -14.44 -33.98
C TRP A 598 5.25 -15.41 -34.74
N ALA A 599 6.54 -15.07 -34.86
CA ALA A 599 7.48 -15.87 -35.64
C ALA A 599 7.92 -17.16 -34.93
N MET A 600 8.13 -17.10 -33.61
CA MET A 600 8.75 -18.18 -32.82
C MET A 600 7.81 -18.78 -31.77
N ASN A 601 6.87 -17.97 -31.28
CA ASN A 601 5.96 -18.35 -30.20
C ASN A 601 4.57 -18.65 -30.78
N ARG A 602 3.90 -19.66 -30.24
CA ARG A 602 2.52 -20.01 -30.58
C ARG A 602 1.63 -19.86 -29.37
N TYR A 603 0.60 -19.03 -29.48
CA TYR A 603 -0.40 -18.91 -28.43
C TYR A 603 -1.13 -20.25 -28.20
N VAL A 604 -1.38 -20.60 -26.95
CA VAL A 604 -2.20 -21.75 -26.56
C VAL A 604 -3.65 -21.25 -26.38
N PRO A 605 -4.60 -21.66 -27.23
CA PRO A 605 -5.99 -21.22 -27.11
C PRO A 605 -6.60 -21.56 -25.75
N ASN A 606 -7.53 -20.72 -25.30
CA ASN A 606 -8.27 -20.83 -24.04
C ASN A 606 -7.38 -20.88 -22.78
N SER A 607 -6.17 -20.32 -22.86
CA SER A 607 -5.22 -20.28 -21.72
C SER A 607 -5.25 -18.99 -20.91
N ILE A 608 -6.21 -18.10 -21.20
CA ILE A 608 -6.38 -16.83 -20.49
C ILE A 608 -6.71 -17.10 -19.02
N SER A 609 -5.96 -16.47 -18.13
CA SER A 609 -6.14 -16.56 -16.68
C SER A 609 -5.87 -15.22 -16.00
N ASN A 610 -6.28 -15.08 -14.73
CA ASN A 610 -6.08 -13.89 -13.91
C ASN A 610 -6.55 -12.58 -14.56
N VAL A 611 -7.72 -12.63 -15.24
CA VAL A 611 -8.30 -11.45 -15.87
C VAL A 611 -8.68 -10.43 -14.79
N ARG A 612 -8.09 -9.24 -14.87
CA ARG A 612 -8.45 -8.09 -14.04
C ARG A 612 -8.96 -6.98 -14.93
N GLU A 613 -10.10 -6.43 -14.54
CA GLU A 613 -10.74 -5.30 -15.20
C GLU A 613 -10.49 -4.02 -14.39
N PHE A 614 -10.03 -2.99 -15.09
CA PHE A 614 -9.92 -1.64 -14.56
C PHE A 614 -11.00 -0.80 -15.22
N LYS A 615 -11.84 -0.17 -14.40
CA LYS A 615 -12.92 0.72 -14.85
C LYS A 615 -12.56 2.19 -14.64
N SER A 616 -13.27 3.06 -15.35
CA SER A 616 -13.27 4.52 -15.14
C SER A 616 -13.65 4.88 -13.70
N SER A 617 -13.37 6.13 -13.30
CA SER A 617 -13.72 6.66 -11.96
C SER A 617 -15.22 6.56 -11.65
N ASP A 618 -16.07 6.80 -12.67
CA ASP A 618 -17.52 6.65 -12.59
C ASP A 618 -18.00 5.20 -12.74
N LYS A 619 -17.08 4.24 -12.88
CA LYS A 619 -17.31 2.79 -13.07
C LYS A 619 -18.16 2.42 -14.28
N THR A 620 -18.36 3.35 -15.22
CA THR A 620 -19.22 3.14 -16.39
C THR A 620 -18.51 2.45 -17.55
N GLN A 621 -17.18 2.55 -17.64
CA GLN A 621 -16.44 2.05 -18.80
C GLN A 621 -15.19 1.29 -18.39
N THR A 622 -14.86 0.23 -19.14
CA THR A 622 -13.57 -0.44 -19.06
C THR A 622 -12.50 0.46 -19.64
N VAL A 623 -11.44 0.69 -18.88
CA VAL A 623 -10.26 1.46 -19.32
C VAL A 623 -9.07 0.56 -19.62
N SER A 624 -8.99 -0.59 -18.95
CA SER A 624 -7.93 -1.57 -19.20
C SER A 624 -8.34 -2.96 -18.75
N LEU A 625 -7.84 -3.97 -19.45
CA LEU A 625 -7.84 -5.37 -19.03
C LEU A 625 -6.40 -5.86 -18.91
N THR A 626 -6.08 -6.59 -17.84
CA THR A 626 -4.81 -7.32 -17.73
C THR A 626 -5.09 -8.79 -17.53
N ALA A 627 -4.30 -9.66 -18.16
CA ALA A 627 -4.42 -11.10 -17.99
C ALA A 627 -3.10 -11.82 -18.26
N ASN A 628 -3.04 -13.07 -17.84
CA ASN A 628 -1.97 -14.00 -18.19
C ASN A 628 -2.44 -14.93 -19.31
N TYR A 629 -1.50 -15.40 -20.12
CA TYR A 629 -1.76 -16.33 -21.22
C TYR A 629 -0.61 -17.31 -21.37
N ASN A 630 -0.84 -18.48 -21.98
CA ASN A 630 0.22 -19.44 -22.26
C ASN A 630 0.62 -19.42 -23.74
N PHE A 631 1.91 -19.62 -24.01
CA PHE A 631 2.44 -19.82 -25.35
C PHE A 631 3.47 -20.95 -25.36
N SER A 632 3.70 -21.56 -26.52
CA SER A 632 4.76 -22.54 -26.75
C SER A 632 5.81 -21.99 -27.71
N GLY A 633 7.08 -22.18 -27.40
CA GLY A 633 8.21 -21.81 -28.26
C GLY A 633 9.34 -22.83 -28.16
N LEU A 634 10.53 -22.46 -28.64
CA LEU A 634 11.73 -23.32 -28.62
C LEU A 634 12.13 -23.81 -27.21
N LEU A 635 11.78 -23.05 -26.17
CA LEU A 635 12.05 -23.37 -24.77
C LEU A 635 10.86 -24.04 -24.05
N GLY A 636 9.90 -24.59 -24.81
CA GLY A 636 8.71 -25.25 -24.27
C GLY A 636 7.56 -24.28 -23.99
N LYS A 637 6.65 -24.69 -23.08
CA LYS A 637 5.45 -23.93 -22.72
C LYS A 637 5.78 -22.89 -21.65
N GLN A 638 5.44 -21.63 -21.90
CA GLN A 638 5.70 -20.50 -21.03
C GLN A 638 4.41 -19.69 -20.81
N THR A 639 4.43 -18.81 -19.79
CA THR A 639 3.33 -17.90 -19.47
C THR A 639 3.77 -16.46 -19.75
N GLY A 640 2.97 -15.74 -20.54
CA GLY A 640 3.13 -14.31 -20.80
C GLY A 640 2.01 -13.49 -20.14
N ALA A 641 2.19 -12.18 -20.12
CA ALA A 641 1.16 -11.24 -19.67
C ALA A 641 0.76 -10.28 -20.79
N VAL A 642 -0.51 -9.90 -20.81
CA VAL A 642 -1.09 -8.97 -21.78
C VAL A 642 -1.88 -7.88 -21.06
N THR A 643 -1.74 -6.66 -21.56
CA THR A 643 -2.57 -5.51 -21.18
C THR A 643 -3.30 -5.00 -22.41
N VAL A 644 -4.62 -4.94 -22.36
CA VAL A 644 -5.45 -4.32 -23.40
C VAL A 644 -6.01 -3.02 -22.86
N LYS A 645 -5.59 -1.89 -23.41
CA LYS A 645 -6.15 -0.57 -23.09
C LYS A 645 -7.37 -0.29 -23.95
N PHE A 646 -8.33 0.39 -23.33
CA PHE A 646 -9.59 0.76 -23.94
C PHE A 646 -9.64 2.29 -24.11
N LYS A 647 -10.17 2.74 -25.23
CA LYS A 647 -10.49 4.13 -25.51
C LYS A 647 -11.98 4.25 -25.76
N ASP A 648 -12.65 5.15 -25.06
CA ASP A 648 -14.12 5.28 -25.09
C ASP A 648 -14.86 3.96 -24.79
N GLY A 649 -14.25 3.10 -23.98
CA GLY A 649 -14.76 1.77 -23.67
C GLY A 649 -14.62 0.74 -24.78
N LEU A 650 -13.84 0.98 -25.85
CA LEU A 650 -13.53 0.00 -26.91
C LEU A 650 -12.05 -0.41 -26.86
N PRO A 651 -11.69 -1.67 -27.16
CA PRO A 651 -10.29 -2.09 -27.25
C PRO A 651 -9.52 -1.22 -28.26
N ASP A 652 -8.41 -0.63 -27.84
CA ASP A 652 -7.63 0.31 -28.65
C ASP A 652 -6.16 -0.08 -28.81
N CYS A 653 -5.52 -0.57 -27.75
CA CYS A 653 -4.10 -0.96 -27.77
C CYS A 653 -3.87 -2.24 -26.99
N ILE A 654 -3.05 -3.13 -27.55
CA ILE A 654 -2.62 -4.38 -26.94
C ILE A 654 -1.12 -4.29 -26.68
N TYR A 655 -0.74 -4.52 -25.43
CA TYR A 655 0.65 -4.52 -24.97
C TYR A 655 0.96 -5.91 -24.42
N PHE A 656 2.04 -6.50 -24.91
CA PHE A 656 2.58 -7.74 -24.38
C PHE A 656 3.75 -7.42 -23.45
N SER A 657 3.94 -8.21 -22.39
CA SER A 657 4.98 -7.94 -21.37
C SER A 657 6.41 -7.91 -21.92
N ASP A 658 6.66 -8.61 -23.02
CA ASP A 658 7.93 -8.64 -23.76
C ASP A 658 8.15 -7.39 -24.64
N PHE A 659 7.08 -6.67 -25.01
CA PHE A 659 7.12 -5.42 -25.76
C PHE A 659 6.14 -4.38 -25.17
N PRO A 660 6.39 -3.90 -23.93
CA PRO A 660 5.43 -3.10 -23.17
C PRO A 660 5.17 -1.71 -23.76
N GLU A 661 6.07 -1.21 -24.62
CA GLU A 661 5.94 0.11 -25.27
C GLU A 661 5.28 0.05 -26.65
N ASN A 662 5.09 -1.14 -27.21
CA ASN A 662 4.56 -1.31 -28.56
C ASN A 662 3.04 -1.50 -28.52
N CYS A 663 2.27 -0.44 -28.81
CA CYS A 663 0.83 -0.56 -28.99
C CYS A 663 0.51 -1.32 -30.29
N LYS A 664 0.06 -2.57 -30.16
CA LYS A 664 -0.55 -3.30 -31.28
C LYS A 664 -2.04 -3.00 -31.35
N LYS A 665 -2.54 -2.61 -32.52
CA LYS A 665 -3.97 -2.36 -32.73
C LYS A 665 -4.75 -3.68 -32.73
N PRO A 666 -5.86 -3.79 -31.97
CA PRO A 666 -6.78 -4.91 -32.08
C PRO A 666 -7.38 -5.03 -33.48
N ASN A 667 -7.75 -6.24 -33.86
CA ASN A 667 -8.48 -6.48 -35.10
C ASN A 667 -9.85 -5.77 -35.07
N GLY A 668 -10.17 -5.01 -36.12
CA GLY A 668 -11.37 -4.19 -36.19
C GLY A 668 -12.68 -4.96 -36.09
N ALA A 669 -12.74 -6.19 -36.62
CA ALA A 669 -13.92 -7.06 -36.44
C ALA A 669 -14.09 -7.51 -34.99
N LEU A 670 -13.01 -7.78 -34.25
CA LEU A 670 -13.11 -8.12 -32.82
C LEU A 670 -13.58 -6.90 -31.99
N VAL A 671 -13.08 -5.70 -32.31
CA VAL A 671 -13.57 -4.46 -31.69
C VAL A 671 -15.05 -4.26 -31.97
N ALA A 672 -15.51 -4.52 -33.19
CA ALA A 672 -16.91 -4.39 -33.55
C ALA A 672 -17.80 -5.46 -32.89
N LYS A 673 -17.37 -6.73 -32.86
CA LYS A 673 -18.08 -7.79 -32.11
C LYS A 673 -18.24 -7.41 -30.65
N TYR A 674 -17.21 -6.82 -30.06
CA TYR A 674 -17.24 -6.29 -28.70
C TYR A 674 -18.20 -5.11 -28.57
N GLY A 675 -18.10 -4.07 -29.41
CA GLY A 675 -19.02 -2.94 -29.41
C GLY A 675 -20.49 -3.33 -29.59
N LEU A 676 -20.76 -4.41 -30.32
CA LEU A 676 -22.10 -4.98 -30.53
C LEU A 676 -22.57 -5.90 -29.38
N GLY A 677 -21.78 -6.07 -28.32
CA GLY A 677 -22.17 -6.89 -27.17
C GLY A 677 -22.10 -8.40 -27.39
N GLN A 678 -21.41 -8.89 -28.42
CA GLN A 678 -21.28 -10.34 -28.70
C GLN A 678 -20.41 -11.10 -27.68
N TYR A 679 -19.89 -10.37 -26.69
CA TYR A 679 -19.16 -10.91 -25.55
C TYR A 679 -19.94 -10.77 -24.23
N GLY A 680 -21.25 -10.46 -24.27
CA GLY A 680 -22.09 -10.47 -23.06
C GLY A 680 -22.08 -11.82 -22.34
N LYS A 681 -22.23 -11.79 -21.01
CA LYS A 681 -22.36 -12.99 -20.16
C LYS A 681 -23.77 -13.53 -20.10
#